data_AF-A0A9D1F660-F1
#
_entry.id   AF-A0A9D1F660-F1
#
_cell.length_a   1.000
_cell.length_b   1.000
_cell.length_c   1.000
_cell.angle_alpha   90.00
_cell.angle_beta   90.00
_cell.angle_gamma   90.00
#
_symmetry.space_group_name_H-M   'P 1'
#
loop_
_entity.id
_entity.type
_entity.pdbx_description
1 polymer ?
#
loop_
_entity_poly.entity_id
_entity_poly.type
_entity_poly.pdbx_seq_one_letter_code
_entity_poly.pdbx_strand_id
1 'polypeptide(L)'
;MTDLLFGNNNTEISKKLARRSLKSGKNSIAILAIMLSALLYTSLFTIALTLFTSLQQNEMRTSGSSAHGVVKHITADEYARIASDDRIKATGVSVVFGYASGDCFSKLPTEVRYADENYARWTFIFPYEGQMPEKAKDMAASRLVLEAMGYEDARIGDPVSLTFSTDTGEISDTFTLSGIWDGDQAGYRQTILLSRPYMEQFAPPVSGTSTADVSQVTGYLDVLLMLPSSWHIGDTLDTLASDYAFGDRISVNSAYLMEGVGISGALSILAGILIIFTAGYLLIYNVFYISIAQDIRFYGMLKTLGATSRQLKKIVYRKACRLCAAGIPLGLLLGWPAGRLLVPAIARMFSKQMPVVTTWNPLIFAAAILFSVCVVFISCRKPARMAAKVSPVEAVKYVDVKMDQGMQKKPHPKASEKYRATRRAKQTSVMTERRPHRVTPTMLAVENLKRSKKKVIIVTLSFALSLVLLNSVYAYVTSFDFDKFVADYTLTDFTVADATVINNTEPLNTSAIDNDFIRQAQQLEGLELLSNIYAQFISLPLDELASQRLNELAKQSVLSEGDAGNYLARGACSVCLYGLDQWAAENVRVLEGDLSSERWQNGEGIYVTPMTMVGSGTQSLYHPGDTVTLNQDDGNIKNYTVLAIIEIPNALRVPMYMDMGTEFVLSSEEYENFFGSDDISPMKTVFNVDTEHMDDVHQWLKDYTENVQTSLDYVSKVTLQETFGGLTAMYRLVGGTLCAILALIGILNFINSMMTSILSRCREIAMLQSVGMTGRQVRTTLICEGVGYAVLGTICAVALSGIACMTIVRTMGNELSYFTWRFTLWPVALCTLPLLAVTALIPVICYKYISRQTVVERLRMAE
;
A
#
# COMPACT_ATOMS: atom_id res chain seq x y z
N MET A 1 -13.45 21.73 52.04
CA MET A 1 -14.26 21.48 53.25
C MET A 1 -15.69 21.26 52.78
N THR A 2 -16.35 20.13 52.93
CA THR A 2 -16.29 19.04 53.93
C THR A 2 -16.29 17.67 53.22
N ASP A 3 -15.18 16.92 53.33
CA ASP A 3 -15.18 15.48 53.04
C ASP A 3 -15.63 14.78 54.32
N LEU A 4 -16.84 14.21 54.31
CA LEU A 4 -17.37 13.41 55.42
C LEU A 4 -16.52 12.13 55.59
N LEU A 5 -16.03 11.97 56.81
CA LEU A 5 -14.99 11.06 57.32
C LEU A 5 -15.31 9.55 57.34
N PHE A 6 -16.32 9.08 56.61
CA PHE A 6 -16.63 7.64 56.55
C PHE A 6 -16.43 7.09 55.14
N GLY A 7 -15.27 6.46 54.91
CA GLY A 7 -15.02 5.61 53.76
C GLY A 7 -15.88 4.34 53.83
N ASN A 8 -17.19 4.46 53.63
CA ASN A 8 -18.07 3.30 53.58
C ASN A 8 -17.71 2.46 52.33
N ASN A 9 -17.34 1.18 52.54
CA ASN A 9 -16.97 0.25 51.47
C ASN A 9 -18.22 -0.21 50.68
N ASN A 10 -18.82 0.72 49.95
CA ASN A 10 -20.02 0.51 49.13
C ASN A 10 -19.70 -0.13 47.78
N THR A 11 -18.60 -0.89 47.68
CA THR A 11 -18.16 -1.54 46.45
C THR A 11 -19.21 -2.54 45.94
N GLU A 12 -19.82 -3.32 46.83
CA GLU A 12 -20.89 -4.26 46.49
C GLU A 12 -22.19 -3.55 46.07
N ILE A 13 -22.57 -2.48 46.78
CA ILE A 13 -23.75 -1.69 46.43
C ILE A 13 -23.58 -1.03 45.06
N SER A 14 -22.41 -0.44 44.79
CA SER A 14 -22.10 0.13 43.47
C SER A 14 -22.00 -0.94 42.36
N LYS A 15 -21.55 -2.16 42.66
CA LYS A 15 -21.62 -3.30 41.72
C LYS A 15 -23.09 -3.67 41.42
N LYS A 16 -23.96 -3.70 42.44
CA LYS A 16 -25.39 -4.05 42.35
C LYS A 16 -26.18 -2.98 41.59
N LEU A 17 -25.94 -1.69 41.86
CA LEU A 17 -26.56 -0.58 41.13
C LEU A 17 -26.16 -0.57 39.66
N ALA A 18 -24.87 -0.77 39.36
CA ALA A 18 -24.42 -0.91 37.98
C ALA A 18 -25.00 -2.16 37.27
N ARG A 19 -25.40 -3.21 38.01
CA ARG A 19 -26.05 -4.42 37.41
C ARG A 19 -27.50 -4.12 37.09
N ARG A 20 -28.22 -3.44 37.99
CA ARG A 20 -29.62 -3.05 37.76
C ARG A 20 -29.75 -2.02 36.64
N SER A 21 -28.81 -1.09 36.50
CA SER A 21 -28.80 -0.15 35.38
C SER A 21 -28.60 -0.83 34.01
N LEU A 22 -28.10 -2.07 33.97
CA LEU A 22 -27.90 -2.84 32.73
C LEU A 22 -29.19 -3.50 32.20
N LYS A 23 -30.16 -3.81 33.07
CA LYS A 23 -31.45 -4.45 32.68
C LYS A 23 -32.41 -3.51 31.93
N SER A 24 -32.02 -2.27 31.70
CA SER A 24 -32.73 -1.34 30.84
C SER A 24 -32.44 -1.65 29.37
N GLY A 25 -33.47 -1.75 28.51
CA GLY A 25 -33.31 -1.93 27.05
C GLY A 25 -32.54 -0.82 26.32
N LYS A 26 -32.04 0.19 27.06
CA LYS A 26 -31.30 1.37 26.60
C LYS A 26 -29.79 1.12 26.41
N ASN A 27 -29.27 -0.04 26.84
CA ASN A 27 -27.84 -0.36 26.77
C ASN A 27 -27.43 -1.05 25.46
N SER A 28 -28.37 -1.52 24.65
CA SER A 28 -28.12 -2.17 23.35
C SER A 28 -27.38 -1.25 22.38
N ILE A 29 -27.77 0.03 22.33
CA ILE A 29 -27.14 1.06 21.49
C ILE A 29 -25.68 1.28 21.87
N ALA A 30 -25.36 1.26 23.18
CA ALA A 30 -23.99 1.41 23.66
C ALA A 30 -23.13 0.18 23.35
N ILE A 31 -23.71 -1.02 23.48
CA ILE A 31 -23.05 -2.26 23.07
C ILE A 31 -22.78 -2.23 21.57
N LEU A 32 -23.76 -1.85 20.74
CA LEU A 32 -23.61 -1.74 19.29
C LEU A 32 -22.54 -0.72 18.88
N ALA A 33 -22.49 0.45 19.53
CA ALA A 33 -21.48 1.47 19.27
C ALA A 33 -20.05 1.01 19.61
N ILE A 34 -19.89 0.34 20.75
CA ILE A 34 -18.61 -0.24 21.16
C ILE A 34 -18.23 -1.37 20.20
N MET A 35 -19.19 -2.22 19.82
CA MET A 35 -19.01 -3.31 18.86
C MET A 35 -18.55 -2.81 17.50
N LEU A 36 -19.20 -1.79 16.92
CA LEU A 36 -18.82 -1.22 15.63
C LEU A 36 -17.42 -0.57 15.66
N SER A 37 -17.08 0.10 16.77
CA SER A 37 -15.74 0.69 16.93
C SER A 37 -14.67 -0.39 17.06
N ALA A 38 -14.93 -1.43 17.87
CA ALA A 38 -14.03 -2.56 18.05
C ALA A 38 -13.89 -3.38 16.75
N LEU A 39 -14.97 -3.56 15.98
CA LEU A 39 -14.94 -4.16 14.64
C LEU A 39 -13.95 -3.41 13.76
N LEU A 40 -14.12 -2.09 13.64
CA LEU A 40 -13.30 -1.27 12.75
C LEU A 40 -11.81 -1.28 13.16
N TYR A 41 -11.50 -1.21 14.45
CA TYR A 41 -10.11 -1.32 14.93
C TYR A 41 -9.53 -2.70 14.70
N THR A 42 -10.29 -3.77 14.95
CA THR A 42 -9.83 -5.14 14.73
C THR A 42 -9.55 -5.38 13.25
N SER A 43 -10.45 -4.95 12.36
CA SER A 43 -10.23 -5.06 10.91
C SER A 43 -9.00 -4.28 10.46
N LEU A 44 -8.80 -3.06 10.97
CA LEU A 44 -7.61 -2.25 10.66
C LEU A 44 -6.31 -2.96 11.08
N PHE A 45 -6.22 -3.43 12.33
CA PHE A 45 -5.02 -4.14 12.81
C PHE A 45 -4.80 -5.47 12.10
N THR A 46 -5.87 -6.18 11.75
CA THR A 46 -5.79 -7.42 10.97
C THR A 46 -5.19 -7.13 9.59
N ILE A 47 -5.70 -6.11 8.89
CA ILE A 47 -5.19 -5.72 7.58
C ILE A 47 -3.72 -5.30 7.67
N ALA A 48 -3.39 -4.37 8.56
CA ALA A 48 -2.04 -3.83 8.68
C ALA A 48 -0.99 -4.90 8.99
N LEU A 49 -1.24 -5.74 10.01
CA LEU A 49 -0.24 -6.73 10.43
C LEU A 49 -0.14 -7.90 9.45
N THR A 50 -1.27 -8.35 8.89
CA THR A 50 -1.26 -9.44 7.90
C THR A 50 -0.55 -9.00 6.62
N LEU A 51 -0.80 -7.77 6.15
CA LEU A 51 -0.09 -7.22 5.00
C LEU A 51 1.40 -7.07 5.27
N PHE A 52 1.79 -6.54 6.43
CA PHE A 52 3.20 -6.42 6.79
C PHE A 52 3.92 -7.79 6.77
N THR A 53 3.34 -8.82 7.40
CA THR A 53 3.91 -10.18 7.37
C THR A 53 3.90 -10.77 5.95
N SER A 54 2.84 -10.54 5.18
CA SER A 54 2.75 -11.07 3.82
C SER A 54 3.76 -10.39 2.89
N LEU A 55 4.00 -9.08 3.05
CA LEU A 55 5.02 -8.32 2.31
C LEU A 55 6.40 -8.84 2.65
N GLN A 56 6.72 -8.94 3.94
CA GLN A 56 7.99 -9.49 4.38
C GLN A 56 8.24 -10.90 3.83
N GLN A 57 7.23 -11.77 3.86
CA GLN A 57 7.36 -13.12 3.32
C GLN A 57 7.45 -13.13 1.79
N ASN A 58 6.78 -12.21 1.09
CA ASN A 58 6.94 -12.04 -0.36
C ASN A 58 8.38 -11.62 -0.70
N GLU A 59 8.95 -10.65 0.01
CA GLU A 59 10.35 -10.24 -0.15
C GLU A 59 11.32 -11.39 0.13
N MET A 60 11.08 -12.22 1.16
CA MET A 60 11.90 -13.40 1.41
C MET A 60 11.87 -14.38 0.24
N ARG A 61 10.71 -14.57 -0.39
CA ARG A 61 10.54 -15.45 -1.55
C ARG A 61 11.22 -14.87 -2.79
N THR A 62 11.06 -13.58 -3.05
CA THR A 62 11.69 -12.89 -4.18
C THR A 62 13.20 -12.78 -4.04
N SER A 63 13.72 -12.54 -2.84
CA SER A 63 15.17 -12.60 -2.54
C SER A 63 15.74 -14.02 -2.51
N GLY A 64 14.88 -15.05 -2.55
CA GLY A 64 15.26 -16.45 -2.56
C GLY A 64 15.73 -17.00 -1.20
N SER A 65 15.56 -16.26 -0.09
CA SER A 65 15.98 -16.74 1.23
C SER A 65 15.23 -16.09 2.40
N SER A 66 15.10 -16.85 3.48
CA SER A 66 14.67 -16.38 4.81
C SER A 66 15.83 -16.13 5.78
N ALA A 67 17.09 -16.28 5.34
CA ALA A 67 18.26 -15.96 6.15
C ALA A 67 18.43 -14.44 6.33
N HIS A 68 19.10 -14.03 7.41
CA HIS A 68 19.29 -12.60 7.73
C HIS A 68 20.30 -11.92 6.80
N GLY A 69 21.30 -12.67 6.33
CA GLY A 69 22.29 -12.19 5.38
C GLY A 69 22.81 -13.29 4.48
N VAL A 70 23.53 -12.89 3.44
CA VAL A 70 24.20 -13.80 2.51
C VAL A 70 25.62 -13.29 2.26
N VAL A 71 26.56 -14.21 2.11
CA VAL A 71 27.90 -13.96 1.59
C VAL A 71 28.07 -14.78 0.32
N LYS A 72 28.36 -14.13 -0.80
CA LYS A 72 28.47 -14.79 -2.11
C LYS A 72 29.91 -14.87 -2.57
N HIS A 73 30.20 -15.85 -3.42
CA HIS A 73 31.50 -16.00 -4.09
C HIS A 73 32.69 -16.06 -3.13
N ILE A 74 32.61 -16.93 -2.11
CA ILE A 74 33.72 -17.15 -1.17
C ILE A 74 34.36 -18.54 -1.34
N THR A 75 35.61 -18.63 -0.94
CA THR A 75 36.39 -19.87 -0.91
C THR A 75 36.04 -20.73 0.31
N ALA A 76 36.42 -22.00 0.29
CA ALA A 76 36.27 -22.91 1.42
C ALA A 76 37.02 -22.42 2.68
N ASP A 77 38.19 -21.80 2.51
CA ASP A 77 38.99 -21.25 3.62
C ASP A 77 38.33 -20.00 4.23
N GLU A 78 37.77 -19.12 3.38
CA GLU A 78 36.98 -17.98 3.83
C GLU A 78 35.73 -18.43 4.61
N TYR A 79 35.03 -19.46 4.11
CA TYR A 79 33.87 -20.03 4.79
C TYR A 79 34.24 -20.59 6.17
N ALA A 80 35.32 -21.36 6.29
CA ALA A 80 35.76 -21.93 7.56
C ALA A 80 36.02 -20.86 8.64
N ARG A 81 36.52 -19.68 8.23
CA ARG A 81 36.73 -18.55 9.14
C ARG A 81 35.41 -17.96 9.61
N ILE A 82 34.53 -17.54 8.69
CA ILE A 82 33.27 -16.88 9.06
C ILE A 82 32.29 -17.82 9.77
N ALA A 83 32.25 -19.11 9.43
CA ALA A 83 31.36 -20.08 10.06
C ALA A 83 31.66 -20.30 11.54
N SER A 84 32.87 -19.95 11.99
CA SER A 84 33.31 -20.07 13.39
C SER A 84 33.07 -18.80 14.23
N ASP A 85 32.53 -17.74 13.64
CA ASP A 85 32.30 -16.46 14.32
C ASP A 85 31.10 -16.53 15.27
N ASP A 86 31.30 -16.15 16.54
CA ASP A 86 30.27 -16.20 17.59
C ASP A 86 29.04 -15.32 17.31
N ARG A 87 29.14 -14.33 16.39
CA ARG A 87 28.01 -13.49 15.96
C ARG A 87 27.02 -14.26 15.08
N ILE A 88 27.43 -15.39 14.50
CA ILE A 88 26.61 -16.21 13.60
C ILE A 88 26.03 -17.38 14.38
N LYS A 89 24.71 -17.52 14.35
CA LYS A 89 24.00 -18.61 15.04
C LYS A 89 24.05 -19.91 14.24
N ALA A 90 23.90 -19.82 12.92
CA ALA A 90 23.95 -20.95 12.01
C ALA A 90 24.24 -20.49 10.58
N THR A 91 24.83 -21.39 9.79
CA THR A 91 25.11 -21.19 8.36
C THR A 91 24.40 -22.24 7.51
N GLY A 92 24.14 -21.89 6.26
CA GLY A 92 23.75 -22.81 5.20
C GLY A 92 24.63 -22.56 3.98
N VAL A 93 25.15 -23.61 3.37
CA VAL A 93 26.13 -23.53 2.28
C VAL A 93 25.57 -24.10 0.99
N SER A 94 25.86 -23.42 -0.12
CA SER A 94 25.63 -23.88 -1.47
C SER A 94 26.87 -23.68 -2.34
N VAL A 95 27.05 -24.54 -3.33
CA VAL A 95 28.08 -24.41 -4.37
C VAL A 95 27.37 -24.36 -5.72
N VAL A 96 27.74 -23.39 -6.55
CA VAL A 96 27.18 -23.24 -7.90
C VAL A 96 27.95 -24.11 -8.89
N PHE A 97 27.24 -24.91 -9.68
CA PHE A 97 27.81 -25.56 -10.86
C PHE A 97 27.75 -24.60 -12.05
N GLY A 98 26.56 -24.06 -12.30
CA GLY A 98 26.26 -23.11 -13.36
C GLY A 98 24.76 -23.09 -13.68
N TYR A 99 24.38 -22.95 -14.94
CA TYR A 99 22.99 -22.73 -15.37
C TYR A 99 22.47 -23.87 -16.24
N ALA A 100 21.21 -24.26 -16.05
CA ALA A 100 20.58 -25.26 -16.90
C ALA A 100 20.43 -24.74 -18.34
N SER A 101 20.77 -25.58 -19.31
CA SER A 101 20.74 -25.23 -20.75
C SER A 101 19.51 -25.84 -21.42
N GLY A 102 18.86 -25.05 -22.29
CA GLY A 102 17.73 -25.49 -23.13
C GLY A 102 16.57 -24.49 -23.15
N ASP A 103 15.78 -24.52 -24.24
CA ASP A 103 14.71 -23.54 -24.50
C ASP A 103 13.67 -23.47 -23.37
N CYS A 104 13.41 -24.59 -22.70
CA CYS A 104 12.47 -24.67 -21.58
C CYS A 104 12.88 -23.83 -20.35
N PHE A 105 14.14 -23.43 -20.24
CA PHE A 105 14.62 -22.58 -19.14
C PHE A 105 14.57 -21.08 -19.45
N SER A 106 14.19 -20.67 -20.67
CA SER A 106 14.12 -19.24 -21.06
C SER A 106 13.11 -18.46 -20.22
N LYS A 107 11.93 -19.06 -19.97
CA LYS A 107 10.86 -18.53 -19.10
C LYS A 107 11.02 -18.92 -17.64
N LEU A 108 11.91 -19.87 -17.35
CA LEU A 108 12.14 -20.40 -16.01
C LEU A 108 13.64 -20.58 -15.74
N PRO A 109 14.41 -19.47 -15.63
CA PRO A 109 15.85 -19.54 -15.48
C PRO A 109 16.22 -20.36 -14.25
N THR A 110 17.07 -21.38 -14.44
CA THR A 110 17.29 -22.43 -13.46
C THR A 110 18.79 -22.60 -13.19
N GLU A 111 19.17 -22.43 -11.92
CA GLU A 111 20.55 -22.64 -11.47
C GLU A 111 20.76 -24.09 -11.03
N VAL A 112 21.90 -24.67 -11.40
CA VAL A 112 22.30 -26.00 -10.97
C VAL A 112 23.29 -25.86 -9.82
N ARG A 113 22.94 -26.40 -8.65
CA ARG A 113 23.65 -26.17 -7.39
C ARG A 113 23.80 -27.44 -6.57
N TYR A 114 24.81 -27.45 -5.72
CA TYR A 114 24.80 -28.24 -4.49
C TYR A 114 24.27 -27.37 -3.35
N ALA A 115 23.53 -27.94 -2.41
CA ALA A 115 23.10 -27.26 -1.19
C ALA A 115 23.12 -28.22 0.01
N ASP A 116 23.50 -27.71 1.18
CA ASP A 116 23.24 -28.40 2.43
C ASP A 116 21.77 -28.25 2.89
N GLU A 117 21.40 -28.98 3.95
CA GLU A 117 20.03 -28.98 4.45
C GLU A 117 19.58 -27.59 4.94
N ASN A 118 20.45 -26.83 5.60
CA ASN A 118 20.12 -25.50 6.11
C ASN A 118 19.85 -24.53 4.96
N TYR A 119 20.72 -24.54 3.95
CA TYR A 119 20.56 -23.74 2.75
C TYR A 119 19.23 -24.08 2.08
N ALA A 120 18.98 -25.36 1.80
CA ALA A 120 17.76 -25.80 1.14
C ALA A 120 16.48 -25.41 1.91
N ARG A 121 16.49 -25.49 3.25
CA ARG A 121 15.35 -25.08 4.09
C ARG A 121 15.13 -23.57 4.07
N TRP A 122 16.19 -22.78 4.14
CA TRP A 122 16.08 -21.33 4.20
C TRP A 122 15.77 -20.68 2.85
N THR A 123 16.11 -21.34 1.74
CA THR A 123 15.76 -20.91 0.38
C THR A 123 14.50 -21.58 -0.18
N PHE A 124 13.72 -22.28 0.65
CA PHE A 124 12.44 -22.89 0.29
C PHE A 124 12.52 -23.99 -0.79
N ILE A 125 13.69 -24.58 -1.01
CA ILE A 125 13.93 -25.65 -2.00
C ILE A 125 14.13 -27.04 -1.36
N PHE A 126 13.87 -27.16 -0.06
CA PHE A 126 13.94 -28.45 0.61
C PHE A 126 12.83 -29.39 0.09
N PRO A 127 13.15 -30.61 -0.39
CA PRO A 127 12.17 -31.54 -0.91
C PRO A 127 11.08 -31.87 0.11
N TYR A 128 9.80 -31.73 -0.26
CA TYR A 128 8.68 -32.21 0.56
C TYR A 128 8.29 -33.65 0.20
N GLU A 129 8.66 -34.10 -1.00
CA GLU A 129 8.62 -35.49 -1.48
C GLU A 129 10.04 -36.01 -1.69
N GLY A 130 10.32 -37.25 -1.28
CA GLY A 130 11.66 -37.85 -1.42
C GLY A 130 12.67 -37.33 -0.39
N GLN A 131 13.92 -37.16 -0.81
CA GLN A 131 15.08 -36.84 0.03
C GLN A 131 16.03 -35.89 -0.71
N MET A 132 16.97 -35.28 0.02
CA MET A 132 18.06 -34.53 -0.61
C MET A 132 18.97 -35.46 -1.45
N PRO A 133 19.63 -34.98 -2.50
CA PRO A 133 20.56 -35.79 -3.31
C PRO A 133 21.77 -36.28 -2.49
N GLU A 134 21.94 -37.60 -2.35
CA GLU A 134 23.00 -38.20 -1.54
C GLU A 134 24.03 -38.96 -2.38
N LYS A 135 23.58 -39.79 -3.34
CA LYS A 135 24.44 -40.61 -4.18
C LYS A 135 24.91 -39.83 -5.39
N ALA A 136 26.05 -40.22 -5.97
CA ALA A 136 26.51 -39.66 -7.23
C ALA A 136 25.40 -39.79 -8.30
N LYS A 137 25.12 -38.70 -9.01
CA LYS A 137 24.01 -38.57 -9.99
C LYS A 137 22.58 -38.64 -9.41
N ASP A 138 22.40 -38.43 -8.11
CA ASP A 138 21.08 -38.05 -7.57
C ASP A 138 20.79 -36.58 -7.90
N MET A 139 19.53 -36.26 -8.17
CA MET A 139 19.03 -34.91 -8.46
C MET A 139 17.73 -34.64 -7.72
N ALA A 140 17.54 -33.42 -7.22
CA ALA A 140 16.24 -32.95 -6.77
C ALA A 140 15.87 -31.67 -7.51
N ALA A 141 14.60 -31.53 -7.89
CA ALA A 141 14.10 -30.38 -8.65
C ALA A 141 12.69 -29.99 -8.22
N SER A 142 12.29 -28.76 -8.54
CA SER A 142 10.91 -28.34 -8.35
C SER A 142 9.98 -28.96 -9.39
N ARG A 143 8.69 -29.07 -9.08
CA ARG A 143 7.65 -29.43 -10.05
C ARG A 143 7.63 -28.48 -11.24
N LEU A 144 7.79 -27.18 -11.01
CA LEU A 144 7.88 -26.17 -12.08
C LEU A 144 9.00 -26.48 -13.07
N VAL A 145 10.18 -26.83 -12.55
CA VAL A 145 11.34 -27.20 -13.36
C VAL A 145 11.11 -28.52 -14.09
N LEU A 146 10.58 -29.54 -13.40
CA LEU A 146 10.29 -30.84 -14.01
C LEU A 146 9.24 -30.74 -15.12
N GLU A 147 8.16 -29.98 -14.90
CA GLU A 147 7.11 -29.70 -15.89
C GLU A 147 7.71 -28.99 -17.11
N ALA A 148 8.52 -27.95 -16.91
CA ALA A 148 9.22 -27.25 -17.99
C ALA A 148 10.14 -28.19 -18.80
N MET A 149 10.79 -29.14 -18.13
CA MET A 149 11.64 -30.15 -18.77
C MET A 149 10.86 -31.30 -19.46
N GLY A 150 9.52 -31.31 -19.38
CA GLY A 150 8.68 -32.39 -19.94
C GLY A 150 8.56 -33.64 -19.06
N TYR A 151 8.87 -33.53 -17.76
CA TYR A 151 8.85 -34.58 -16.75
C TYR A 151 7.73 -34.36 -15.70
N GLU A 152 6.56 -33.88 -16.13
CA GLU A 152 5.43 -33.55 -15.26
C GLU A 152 4.94 -34.72 -14.37
N ASP A 153 5.01 -35.94 -14.88
CA ASP A 153 4.58 -37.17 -14.20
C ASP A 153 5.72 -37.92 -13.49
N ALA A 154 6.93 -37.35 -13.48
CA ALA A 154 8.11 -38.01 -12.92
C ALA A 154 7.99 -38.26 -11.42
N ARG A 155 8.44 -39.44 -11.00
CA ARG A 155 8.42 -39.91 -9.61
C ARG A 155 9.83 -40.10 -9.10
N ILE A 156 9.95 -40.12 -7.77
CA ILE A 156 11.21 -40.45 -7.12
C ILE A 156 11.73 -41.80 -7.62
N GLY A 157 12.95 -41.80 -8.14
CA GLY A 157 13.63 -42.94 -8.76
C GLY A 157 13.68 -42.90 -10.29
N ASP A 158 12.94 -42.01 -10.95
CA ASP A 158 12.94 -41.92 -12.41
C ASP A 158 14.21 -41.25 -12.95
N PRO A 159 14.67 -41.65 -14.15
CA PRO A 159 15.80 -41.01 -14.82
C PRO A 159 15.40 -39.69 -15.47
N VAL A 160 16.16 -38.63 -15.20
CA VAL A 160 15.98 -37.28 -15.76
C VAL A 160 17.26 -36.86 -16.47
N SER A 161 17.15 -36.49 -17.75
CA SER A 161 18.29 -35.94 -18.50
C SER A 161 18.40 -34.45 -18.27
N LEU A 162 19.59 -33.97 -17.94
CA LEU A 162 19.88 -32.57 -17.68
C LEU A 162 21.15 -32.17 -18.41
N THR A 163 21.07 -31.04 -19.14
CA THR A 163 22.22 -30.34 -19.68
C THR A 163 22.37 -29.02 -18.96
N PHE A 164 23.59 -28.67 -18.56
CA PHE A 164 23.88 -27.41 -17.90
C PHE A 164 25.27 -26.91 -18.28
N SER A 165 25.42 -25.59 -18.35
CA SER A 165 26.67 -24.91 -18.64
C SER A 165 27.44 -24.62 -17.36
N THR A 166 28.75 -24.79 -17.41
CA THR A 166 29.72 -24.41 -16.36
C THR A 166 30.77 -23.49 -16.98
N ASP A 167 31.63 -22.89 -16.15
CA ASP A 167 32.75 -22.05 -16.65
C ASP A 167 33.73 -22.84 -17.54
N THR A 168 33.72 -24.17 -17.46
CA THR A 168 34.62 -25.06 -18.21
C THR A 168 33.98 -25.70 -19.45
N GLY A 169 32.69 -25.46 -19.69
CA GLY A 169 31.93 -26.02 -20.81
C GLY A 169 30.56 -26.57 -20.39
N GLU A 170 29.84 -27.12 -21.35
CA GLU A 170 28.55 -27.79 -21.11
C GLU A 170 28.72 -29.24 -20.68
N ILE A 171 27.89 -29.66 -19.73
CA ILE A 171 27.81 -31.02 -19.22
C ILE A 171 26.38 -31.51 -19.48
N SER A 172 26.27 -32.67 -20.13
CA SER A 172 25.00 -33.39 -20.29
C SER A 172 25.10 -34.76 -19.64
N ASP A 173 24.17 -35.06 -18.73
CA ASP A 173 24.17 -36.29 -17.95
C ASP A 173 22.74 -36.72 -17.60
N THR A 174 22.56 -38.00 -17.23
CA THR A 174 21.28 -38.52 -16.73
C THR A 174 21.36 -38.75 -15.23
N PHE A 175 20.41 -38.18 -14.51
CA PHE A 175 20.31 -38.20 -13.04
C PHE A 175 19.12 -39.04 -12.59
N THR A 176 19.18 -39.55 -11.36
CA THR A 176 18.04 -40.21 -10.70
C THR A 176 17.34 -39.19 -9.81
N LEU A 177 16.03 -38.99 -10.02
CA LEU A 177 15.24 -38.05 -9.23
C LEU A 177 15.10 -38.54 -7.79
N SER A 178 15.70 -37.86 -6.83
CA SER A 178 15.73 -38.22 -5.41
C SER A 178 14.78 -37.38 -4.56
N GLY A 179 14.43 -36.16 -4.99
CA GLY A 179 13.55 -35.26 -4.25
C GLY A 179 12.77 -34.28 -5.13
N ILE A 180 11.58 -33.89 -4.68
CA ILE A 180 10.69 -32.95 -5.38
C ILE A 180 10.17 -31.90 -4.38
N TRP A 181 10.13 -30.63 -4.83
CA TRP A 181 9.39 -29.55 -4.16
C TRP A 181 8.48 -28.79 -5.15
N ASP A 182 7.62 -27.87 -4.68
CA ASP A 182 6.59 -27.27 -5.54
C ASP A 182 7.15 -26.20 -6.50
N GLY A 183 8.31 -25.62 -6.19
CA GLY A 183 8.86 -24.44 -6.87
C GLY A 183 8.17 -23.14 -6.44
N ASP A 184 8.83 -22.01 -6.64
CA ASP A 184 8.30 -20.70 -6.26
C ASP A 184 8.28 -19.75 -7.45
N GLN A 185 7.09 -19.44 -7.95
CA GLN A 185 6.91 -18.49 -9.06
C GLN A 185 7.31 -17.05 -8.70
N ALA A 186 7.39 -16.71 -7.41
CA ALA A 186 7.87 -15.40 -6.97
C ALA A 186 9.40 -15.31 -6.90
N GLY A 187 10.10 -16.45 -6.98
CA GLY A 187 11.56 -16.52 -7.00
C GLY A 187 12.11 -16.14 -8.37
N TYR A 188 13.13 -15.29 -8.39
CA TYR A 188 13.77 -14.81 -9.62
C TYR A 188 14.43 -15.92 -10.46
N ARG A 189 14.93 -16.97 -9.79
CA ARG A 189 15.51 -18.16 -10.43
C ARG A 189 15.01 -19.41 -9.73
N GLN A 190 14.81 -20.47 -10.50
CA GLN A 190 14.60 -21.80 -9.94
C GLN A 190 15.94 -22.49 -9.68
N THR A 191 15.90 -23.64 -9.02
CA THR A 191 17.11 -24.39 -8.68
C THR A 191 16.93 -25.87 -8.97
N ILE A 192 17.99 -26.51 -9.43
CA ILE A 192 18.18 -27.95 -9.43
C ILE A 192 19.29 -28.27 -8.43
N LEU A 193 19.04 -29.23 -7.56
CA LEU A 193 20.01 -29.71 -6.59
C LEU A 193 20.68 -30.99 -7.08
N LEU A 194 22.00 -31.00 -7.11
CA LEU A 194 22.82 -32.18 -7.38
C LEU A 194 23.57 -32.61 -6.10
N SER A 195 24.00 -33.87 -6.08
CA SER A 195 24.62 -34.46 -4.89
C SER A 195 26.04 -33.97 -4.63
N ARG A 196 26.45 -34.02 -3.36
CA ARG A 196 27.82 -33.68 -2.92
C ARG A 196 28.91 -34.46 -3.69
N PRO A 197 28.80 -35.80 -3.90
CA PRO A 197 29.81 -36.52 -4.68
C PRO A 197 29.96 -36.01 -6.11
N TYR A 198 28.88 -35.50 -6.71
CA TYR A 198 28.92 -34.93 -8.06
C TYR A 198 29.59 -33.55 -8.05
N MET A 199 29.32 -32.74 -7.03
CA MET A 199 30.00 -31.45 -6.79
C MET A 199 31.51 -31.63 -6.61
N GLU A 200 31.94 -32.58 -5.80
CA GLU A 200 33.37 -32.87 -5.58
C GLU A 200 34.10 -33.28 -6.87
N GLN A 201 33.39 -33.85 -7.84
CA GLN A 201 33.96 -34.28 -9.12
C GLN A 201 34.04 -33.15 -10.16
N PHE A 202 32.98 -32.34 -10.30
CA PHE A 202 32.83 -31.40 -11.41
C PHE A 202 32.89 -29.91 -11.02
N ALA A 203 32.65 -29.57 -9.75
CA ALA A 203 32.72 -28.21 -9.23
C ALA A 203 33.33 -28.20 -7.82
N PRO A 204 34.58 -28.70 -7.64
CA PRO A 204 35.20 -28.80 -6.32
C PRO A 204 35.35 -27.41 -5.69
N PRO A 205 35.09 -27.26 -4.37
CA PRO A 205 35.20 -25.98 -3.69
C PRO A 205 36.57 -25.32 -3.85
N VAL A 206 36.58 -24.07 -4.32
CA VAL A 206 37.82 -23.29 -4.49
C VAL A 206 38.45 -23.03 -3.12
N SER A 207 39.77 -23.24 -3.01
CA SER A 207 40.56 -22.98 -1.80
C SER A 207 41.46 -21.76 -1.97
N GLY A 208 41.99 -21.21 -0.88
CA GLY A 208 42.82 -20.00 -0.88
C GLY A 208 42.03 -18.74 -0.51
N THR A 209 42.48 -17.58 -1.00
CA THR A 209 41.74 -16.32 -0.85
C THR A 209 41.24 -15.93 -2.23
N SER A 210 39.93 -15.62 -2.34
CA SER A 210 39.35 -15.16 -3.59
C SER A 210 40.05 -13.88 -4.07
N THR A 211 40.29 -13.77 -5.37
CA THR A 211 40.82 -12.55 -6.01
C THR A 211 39.78 -11.45 -6.15
N ALA A 212 38.55 -11.66 -5.66
CA ALA A 212 37.36 -10.84 -5.93
C ALA A 212 37.00 -10.70 -7.42
N ASP A 213 37.66 -11.46 -8.30
CA ASP A 213 37.31 -11.59 -9.71
C ASP A 213 36.11 -12.53 -9.82
N VAL A 214 34.95 -11.97 -10.16
CA VAL A 214 33.64 -12.65 -10.18
C VAL A 214 33.33 -13.28 -11.54
N SER A 215 34.31 -13.33 -12.44
CA SER A 215 34.13 -13.88 -13.80
C SER A 215 33.96 -15.40 -13.85
N GLN A 216 34.30 -16.11 -12.76
CA GLN A 216 34.11 -17.55 -12.61
C GLN A 216 33.27 -17.84 -11.37
N VAL A 217 32.19 -18.60 -11.54
CA VAL A 217 31.21 -18.91 -10.48
C VAL A 217 31.30 -20.38 -10.07
N THR A 218 31.79 -21.27 -10.94
CA THR A 218 31.90 -22.70 -10.68
C THR A 218 32.84 -22.98 -9.49
N GLY A 219 32.32 -23.69 -8.48
CA GLY A 219 33.09 -24.11 -7.30
C GLY A 219 33.23 -23.07 -6.18
N TYR A 220 32.74 -21.84 -6.35
CA TYR A 220 32.63 -20.89 -5.24
C TYR A 220 31.41 -21.18 -4.35
N LEU A 221 31.50 -20.76 -3.09
CA LEU A 221 30.45 -20.95 -2.09
C LEU A 221 29.57 -19.70 -1.97
N ASP A 222 28.25 -19.94 -1.94
CA ASP A 222 27.26 -19.01 -1.43
C ASP A 222 26.83 -19.47 -0.03
N VAL A 223 26.93 -18.58 0.95
CA VAL A 223 26.72 -18.88 2.36
C VAL A 223 25.63 -17.98 2.94
N LEU A 224 24.56 -18.62 3.41
CA LEU A 224 23.49 -17.95 4.14
C LEU A 224 23.83 -17.85 5.62
N LEU A 225 23.61 -16.68 6.19
CA LEU A 225 23.92 -16.36 7.58
C LEU A 225 22.65 -16.16 8.39
N MET A 226 22.48 -16.99 9.42
CA MET A 226 21.44 -16.80 10.42
C MET A 226 22.03 -16.15 11.66
N LEU A 227 21.67 -14.90 11.93
CA LEU A 227 22.03 -14.19 13.16
C LEU A 227 21.13 -14.59 14.36
N PRO A 228 21.61 -14.43 15.61
CA PRO A 228 20.84 -14.72 16.82
C PRO A 228 19.70 -13.72 17.08
N SER A 229 19.74 -12.53 16.46
CA SER A 229 18.76 -11.46 16.59
C SER A 229 18.44 -10.88 15.21
N SER A 230 17.17 -10.54 14.99
CA SER A 230 16.73 -9.81 13.79
C SER A 230 16.85 -8.28 13.94
N TRP A 231 17.44 -7.80 15.04
CA TRP A 231 17.76 -6.38 15.27
C TRP A 231 19.21 -6.10 14.89
N HIS A 232 19.49 -4.92 14.32
CA HIS A 232 20.85 -4.49 13.95
C HIS A 232 21.58 -5.47 13.01
N ILE A 233 20.83 -6.09 12.08
CA ILE A 233 21.38 -7.02 11.09
C ILE A 233 22.43 -6.30 10.23
N GLY A 234 22.09 -5.11 9.71
CA GLY A 234 23.01 -4.27 8.91
C GLY A 234 24.33 -4.01 9.61
N ASP A 235 24.27 -3.38 10.79
CA ASP A 235 25.46 -3.08 11.60
C ASP A 235 26.32 -4.33 11.84
N THR A 236 25.70 -5.49 12.10
CA THR A 236 26.42 -6.74 12.33
C THR A 236 27.12 -7.23 11.05
N LEU A 237 26.42 -7.23 9.91
CA LEU A 237 26.98 -7.68 8.64
C LEU A 237 28.04 -6.70 8.09
N ASP A 238 27.90 -5.40 8.30
CA ASP A 238 28.91 -4.40 7.92
C ASP A 238 30.21 -4.56 8.70
N THR A 239 30.12 -4.89 10.00
CA THR A 239 31.31 -5.25 10.79
C THR A 239 31.96 -6.53 10.29
N LEU A 240 31.18 -7.55 9.94
CA LEU A 240 31.69 -8.79 9.35
C LEU A 240 32.34 -8.54 7.97
N ALA A 241 31.77 -7.65 7.16
CA ALA A 241 32.32 -7.24 5.87
C ALA A 241 33.73 -6.66 6.02
N SER A 242 33.92 -5.82 7.05
CA SER A 242 35.18 -5.17 7.36
C SER A 242 36.20 -6.14 7.95
N ASP A 243 35.79 -6.96 8.93
CA ASP A 243 36.66 -7.90 9.66
C ASP A 243 37.27 -8.96 8.72
N TYR A 244 36.51 -9.41 7.73
CA TYR A 244 36.91 -10.47 6.80
C TYR A 244 37.27 -9.96 5.40
N ALA A 245 37.26 -8.63 5.17
CA ALA A 245 37.52 -8.01 3.88
C ALA A 245 36.65 -8.57 2.74
N PHE A 246 35.36 -8.80 3.02
CA PHE A 246 34.41 -9.27 2.01
C PHE A 246 33.90 -8.15 1.09
N GLY A 247 33.95 -6.89 1.54
CA GLY A 247 33.39 -5.77 0.79
C GLY A 247 31.92 -6.00 0.47
N ASP A 248 31.51 -5.78 -0.77
CA ASP A 248 30.12 -5.92 -1.22
C ASP A 248 29.65 -7.38 -1.40
N ARG A 249 30.54 -8.36 -1.17
CA ARG A 249 30.18 -9.79 -1.26
C ARG A 249 29.25 -10.26 -0.13
N ILE A 250 29.16 -9.51 0.97
CA ILE A 250 28.24 -9.75 2.08
C ILE A 250 27.12 -8.72 2.04
N SER A 251 25.87 -9.18 2.14
CA SER A 251 24.71 -8.30 2.11
C SER A 251 23.62 -8.73 3.07
N VAL A 252 22.86 -7.75 3.54
CA VAL A 252 21.65 -7.97 4.34
C VAL A 252 20.54 -8.42 3.39
N ASN A 253 19.74 -9.38 3.84
CA ASN A 253 18.54 -9.74 3.11
C ASN A 253 17.52 -8.59 3.13
N SER A 254 17.13 -8.12 1.94
CA SER A 254 16.20 -6.99 1.74
C SER A 254 14.86 -7.16 2.45
N ALA A 255 14.40 -8.39 2.69
CA ALA A 255 13.20 -8.65 3.46
C ALA A 255 13.24 -8.13 4.91
N TYR A 256 14.44 -7.90 5.45
CA TYR A 256 14.65 -7.30 6.76
C TYR A 256 15.03 -5.82 6.70
N LEU A 257 15.34 -5.30 5.51
CA LEU A 257 15.71 -3.92 5.28
C LEU A 257 14.50 -2.99 5.09
N MET A 258 13.26 -3.47 5.26
CA MET A 258 12.03 -2.71 4.99
C MET A 258 12.21 -1.23 5.36
N GLU A 259 12.37 -0.41 4.31
CA GLU A 259 12.63 1.00 4.49
C GLU A 259 11.46 1.61 5.26
N GLY A 260 11.80 2.42 6.27
CA GLY A 260 10.79 3.13 7.02
C GLY A 260 9.94 3.95 6.05
N VAL A 261 8.61 3.90 6.21
CA VAL A 261 7.72 4.72 5.40
C VAL A 261 8.18 6.17 5.48
N GLY A 262 8.51 6.77 4.32
CA GLY A 262 8.92 8.17 4.24
C GLY A 262 7.94 9.09 4.96
N ILE A 263 8.39 10.29 5.35
CA ILE A 263 7.59 11.21 6.18
C ILE A 263 6.20 11.46 5.58
N SER A 264 6.09 11.55 4.24
CA SER A 264 4.84 11.71 3.49
C SER A 264 3.89 10.52 3.67
N GLY A 265 4.39 9.29 3.49
CA GLY A 265 3.62 8.07 3.68
C GLY A 265 3.22 7.85 5.14
N ALA A 266 4.12 8.12 6.09
CA ALA A 266 3.85 7.99 7.52
C ALA A 266 2.74 8.94 7.98
N LEU A 267 2.76 10.18 7.49
CA LEU A 267 1.73 11.18 7.77
C LEU A 267 0.35 10.76 7.21
N SER A 268 0.33 10.13 6.04
CA SER A 268 -0.89 9.64 5.39
C SER A 268 -1.53 8.49 6.17
N ILE A 269 -0.73 7.51 6.60
CA ILE A 269 -1.17 6.42 7.48
C ILE A 269 -1.70 6.98 8.80
N LEU A 270 -0.98 7.93 9.40
CA LEU A 270 -1.39 8.58 10.65
C LEU A 270 -2.70 9.36 10.49
N ALA A 271 -2.91 10.04 9.36
CA ALA A 271 -4.16 10.73 9.06
C ALA A 271 -5.34 9.75 8.96
N GLY A 272 -5.16 8.60 8.29
CA GLY A 272 -6.17 7.55 8.20
C GLY A 272 -6.53 6.98 9.57
N ILE A 273 -5.53 6.67 10.40
CA ILE A 273 -5.71 6.20 11.79
C ILE A 273 -6.45 7.26 12.62
N LEU A 274 -6.11 8.54 12.47
CA LEU A 274 -6.73 9.64 13.21
C LEU A 274 -8.21 9.82 12.83
N ILE A 275 -8.56 9.69 11.55
CA ILE A 275 -9.94 9.73 11.05
C ILE A 275 -10.74 8.60 11.71
N ILE A 276 -10.24 7.37 11.60
CA ILE A 276 -10.83 6.17 12.18
C ILE A 276 -11.05 6.33 13.70
N PHE A 277 -10.03 6.80 14.41
CA PHE A 277 -10.08 7.02 15.85
C PHE A 277 -11.11 8.08 16.24
N THR A 278 -11.11 9.21 15.51
CA THR A 278 -12.03 10.32 15.78
C THR A 278 -13.48 9.89 15.58
N ALA A 279 -13.77 9.09 14.55
CA ALA A 279 -15.10 8.53 14.32
C ALA A 279 -15.59 7.65 15.48
N GLY A 280 -14.77 6.68 15.90
CA GLY A 280 -15.10 5.77 17.01
C GLY A 280 -15.25 6.52 18.35
N TYR A 281 -14.36 7.47 18.62
CA TYR A 281 -14.45 8.34 19.81
C TYR A 281 -15.76 9.13 19.83
N LEU A 282 -16.12 9.80 18.73
CA LEU A 282 -17.35 10.61 18.67
C LEU A 282 -18.60 9.75 18.90
N LEU A 283 -18.62 8.54 18.35
CA LEU A 283 -19.69 7.56 18.55
C LEU A 283 -19.88 7.19 20.02
N ILE A 284 -18.81 6.71 20.64
CA ILE A 284 -18.86 6.22 22.02
C ILE A 284 -19.16 7.39 22.97
N TYR A 285 -18.52 8.54 22.76
CA TYR A 285 -18.77 9.74 23.55
C TYR A 285 -20.25 10.12 23.54
N ASN A 286 -20.87 10.18 22.36
CA ASN A 286 -22.26 10.58 22.20
C ASN A 286 -23.20 9.62 22.94
N VAL A 287 -23.00 8.32 22.78
CA VAL A 287 -23.84 7.32 23.44
C VAL A 287 -23.73 7.37 24.95
N PHE A 288 -22.53 7.47 25.51
CA PHE A 288 -22.36 7.57 26.97
C PHE A 288 -22.85 8.90 27.52
N TYR A 289 -22.66 10.00 26.78
CA TYR A 289 -23.21 11.31 27.16
C TYR A 289 -24.72 11.23 27.33
N ILE A 290 -25.42 10.64 26.36
CA ILE A 290 -26.88 10.43 26.39
C ILE A 290 -27.28 9.52 27.56
N SER A 291 -26.61 8.38 27.70
CA SER A 291 -26.91 7.40 28.75
C SER A 291 -26.87 8.04 30.14
N ILE A 292 -25.87 8.89 30.40
CA ILE A 292 -25.73 9.58 31.69
C ILE A 292 -26.71 10.74 31.83
N ALA A 293 -26.98 11.48 30.76
CA ALA A 293 -27.94 12.59 30.79
C ALA A 293 -29.36 12.11 31.12
N GLN A 294 -29.75 10.91 30.69
CA GLN A 294 -31.02 10.29 31.06
C GLN A 294 -31.06 9.84 32.54
N ASP A 295 -29.93 9.35 33.06
CA ASP A 295 -29.79 8.86 34.45
C ASP A 295 -29.44 9.98 35.45
N ILE A 296 -29.51 11.24 35.05
CA ILE A 296 -29.02 12.39 35.83
C ILE A 296 -29.76 12.61 37.15
N ARG A 297 -31.09 12.39 37.17
CA ARG A 297 -31.94 12.42 38.37
C ARG A 297 -31.50 11.37 39.37
N PHE A 298 -31.27 10.16 38.87
CA PHE A 298 -30.80 9.03 39.66
C PHE A 298 -29.45 9.32 40.31
N TYR A 299 -28.49 9.91 39.58
CA TYR A 299 -27.22 10.32 40.17
C TYR A 299 -27.37 11.46 41.20
N GLY A 300 -28.31 12.37 41.00
CA GLY A 300 -28.65 13.41 41.98
C GLY A 300 -29.24 12.87 43.28
N MET A 301 -30.15 11.89 43.20
CA MET A 301 -30.69 11.18 44.38
C MET A 301 -29.61 10.38 45.10
N LEU A 302 -28.69 9.75 44.39
CA LEU A 302 -27.55 9.10 45.06
C LEU A 302 -26.71 10.10 45.85
N LYS A 303 -26.58 11.33 45.34
CA LYS A 303 -25.82 12.39 46.00
C LYS A 303 -26.56 13.00 47.21
N THR A 304 -27.90 13.02 47.23
CA THR A 304 -28.68 13.33 48.45
C THR A 304 -28.50 12.25 49.51
N LEU A 305 -28.37 10.99 49.11
CA LEU A 305 -28.09 9.85 49.98
C LEU A 305 -26.63 9.76 50.45
N GLY A 306 -25.80 10.78 50.17
CA GLY A 306 -24.41 10.85 50.65
C GLY A 306 -23.35 10.24 49.72
N ALA A 307 -23.69 9.87 48.47
CA ALA A 307 -22.69 9.35 47.53
C ALA A 307 -21.68 10.44 47.12
N THR A 308 -20.39 10.12 47.16
CA THR A 308 -19.32 11.06 46.77
C THR A 308 -19.19 11.18 45.25
N SER A 309 -18.68 12.31 44.76
CA SER A 309 -18.39 12.51 43.33
C SER A 309 -17.42 11.47 42.76
N ARG A 310 -16.52 10.91 43.57
CA ARG A 310 -15.63 9.80 43.16
C ARG A 310 -16.42 8.50 42.97
N GLN A 311 -17.37 8.21 43.87
CA GLN A 311 -18.23 7.03 43.76
C GLN A 311 -19.13 7.10 42.51
N LEU A 312 -19.70 8.27 42.18
CA LEU A 312 -20.50 8.44 40.97
C LEU A 312 -19.69 8.20 39.68
N LYS A 313 -18.46 8.72 39.59
CA LYS A 313 -17.55 8.42 38.46
C LYS A 313 -17.29 6.91 38.36
N LYS A 314 -17.04 6.25 39.49
CA LYS A 314 -16.76 4.81 39.54
C LYS A 314 -17.95 3.98 39.04
N ILE A 315 -19.19 4.41 39.32
CA ILE A 315 -20.40 3.75 38.79
C ILE A 315 -20.43 3.84 37.26
N VAL A 316 -20.17 5.03 36.69
CA VAL A 316 -20.15 5.24 35.24
C VAL A 316 -19.09 4.38 34.57
N TYR A 317 -17.85 4.40 35.06
CA TYR A 317 -16.77 3.58 34.50
C TYR A 317 -17.04 2.08 34.64
N ARG A 318 -17.63 1.62 35.76
CA ARG A 318 -18.04 0.20 35.90
C ARG A 318 -19.15 -0.20 34.94
N LYS A 319 -20.09 0.71 34.64
CA LYS A 319 -21.11 0.51 33.59
C LYS A 319 -20.40 0.35 32.24
N ALA A 320 -19.47 1.25 31.91
CA ALA A 320 -18.69 1.18 30.67
C ALA A 320 -17.90 -0.13 30.53
N CYS A 321 -17.19 -0.57 31.58
CA CYS A 321 -16.45 -1.85 31.56
C CYS A 321 -17.35 -3.05 31.24
N ARG A 322 -18.57 -3.09 31.78
CA ARG A 322 -19.51 -4.19 31.50
C ARG A 322 -20.08 -4.14 30.09
N LEU A 323 -20.28 -2.94 29.54
CA LEU A 323 -20.68 -2.79 28.14
C LEU A 323 -19.53 -3.19 27.21
N CYS A 324 -18.28 -2.88 27.57
CA CYS A 324 -17.09 -3.35 26.86
C CYS A 324 -17.00 -4.88 26.84
N ALA A 325 -17.29 -5.53 27.98
CA ALA A 325 -17.28 -6.99 28.09
C ALA A 325 -18.29 -7.70 27.15
N ALA A 326 -19.30 -6.99 26.64
CA ALA A 326 -20.22 -7.50 25.62
C ALA A 326 -19.85 -7.00 24.21
N GLY A 327 -19.57 -5.70 24.06
CA GLY A 327 -19.34 -5.08 22.75
C GLY A 327 -18.01 -5.45 22.11
N ILE A 328 -16.91 -5.48 22.88
CA ILE A 328 -15.58 -5.76 22.33
C ILE A 328 -15.48 -7.19 21.80
N PRO A 329 -15.91 -8.25 22.51
CA PRO A 329 -15.86 -9.61 21.97
C PRO A 329 -16.64 -9.76 20.65
N LEU A 330 -17.83 -9.16 20.56
CA LEU A 330 -18.61 -9.16 19.32
C LEU A 330 -17.90 -8.38 18.19
N GLY A 331 -17.27 -7.26 18.54
CA GLY A 331 -16.48 -6.47 17.59
C GLY A 331 -15.26 -7.22 17.07
N LEU A 332 -14.52 -7.91 17.93
CA LEU A 332 -13.39 -8.76 17.53
C LEU A 332 -13.86 -9.91 16.62
N LEU A 333 -14.95 -10.58 17.00
CA LEU A 333 -15.51 -11.71 16.27
C LEU A 333 -15.94 -11.34 14.85
N LEU A 334 -16.49 -10.14 14.66
CA LEU A 334 -16.88 -9.63 13.34
C LEU A 334 -15.74 -8.91 12.61
N GLY A 335 -14.82 -8.30 13.34
CA GLY A 335 -13.75 -7.47 12.79
C GLY A 335 -12.59 -8.28 12.20
N TRP A 336 -12.23 -9.41 12.81
CA TRP A 336 -11.22 -10.32 12.26
C TRP A 336 -11.59 -10.88 10.88
N PRO A 337 -12.78 -11.48 10.66
CA PRO A 337 -13.16 -11.97 9.33
C PRO A 337 -13.35 -10.82 8.34
N ALA A 338 -13.86 -9.65 8.77
CA ALA A 338 -13.98 -8.48 7.90
C ALA A 338 -12.61 -7.97 7.44
N GLY A 339 -11.59 -7.95 8.31
CA GLY A 339 -10.23 -7.61 7.95
C GLY A 339 -9.65 -8.65 6.97
N ARG A 340 -9.77 -9.93 7.31
CA ARG A 340 -9.29 -11.06 6.49
C ARG A 340 -9.92 -11.09 5.10
N LEU A 341 -11.19 -10.73 4.97
CA LEU A 341 -11.88 -10.68 3.68
C LEU A 341 -11.25 -9.64 2.74
N LEU A 342 -10.70 -8.56 3.29
CA LEU A 342 -10.09 -7.48 2.52
C LEU A 342 -8.61 -7.72 2.19
N VAL A 343 -7.88 -8.50 3.00
CA VAL A 343 -6.44 -8.70 2.79
C VAL A 343 -6.10 -9.27 1.41
N PRO A 344 -6.76 -10.32 0.87
CA PRO A 344 -6.42 -10.86 -0.45
C PRO A 344 -6.58 -9.84 -1.58
N ALA A 345 -7.60 -8.97 -1.49
CA ALA A 345 -7.78 -7.91 -2.48
C ALA A 345 -6.60 -6.92 -2.45
N ILE A 346 -6.05 -6.65 -1.26
CA ILE A 346 -4.89 -5.76 -1.10
C ILE A 346 -3.58 -6.46 -1.47
N ALA A 347 -3.39 -7.73 -1.10
CA ALA A 347 -2.18 -8.49 -1.41
C ALA A 347 -1.96 -8.61 -2.94
N ARG A 348 -3.04 -8.82 -3.70
CA ARG A 348 -2.99 -8.88 -5.17
C ARG A 348 -2.50 -7.59 -5.84
N MET A 349 -2.42 -6.46 -5.14
CA MET A 349 -1.80 -5.24 -5.66
C MET A 349 -0.28 -5.37 -5.79
N PHE A 350 0.36 -6.07 -4.86
CA PHE A 350 1.82 -6.20 -4.84
C PHE A 350 2.28 -7.30 -5.78
N SER A 351 1.62 -8.45 -5.73
CA SER A 351 1.84 -9.54 -6.70
C SER A 351 0.62 -10.45 -6.76
N LYS A 352 0.28 -10.93 -7.96
CA LYS A 352 -0.80 -11.91 -8.18
C LYS A 352 -0.58 -13.19 -7.37
N GLN A 353 0.68 -13.55 -7.11
CA GLN A 353 1.11 -14.76 -6.41
C GLN A 353 1.45 -14.52 -4.93
N MET A 354 1.31 -13.28 -4.45
CA MET A 354 1.65 -12.92 -3.07
C MET A 354 0.87 -13.80 -2.07
N PRO A 355 1.55 -14.59 -1.22
CA PRO A 355 0.87 -15.45 -0.27
C PRO A 355 0.18 -14.60 0.79
N VAL A 356 -1.11 -14.86 1.03
CA VAL A 356 -1.83 -14.23 2.14
C VAL A 356 -1.58 -15.04 3.41
N VAL A 357 -0.59 -14.62 4.18
CA VAL A 357 -0.13 -15.35 5.37
C VAL A 357 -1.06 -15.01 6.52
N THR A 358 -2.18 -15.71 6.58
CA THR A 358 -3.15 -15.48 7.63
C THR A 358 -2.80 -16.23 8.90
N THR A 359 -1.77 -15.80 9.60
CA THR A 359 -1.45 -16.34 10.93
C THR A 359 -2.40 -15.79 11.98
N TRP A 360 -2.82 -16.65 12.91
CA TRP A 360 -3.56 -16.25 14.10
C TRP A 360 -2.61 -15.50 15.03
N ASN A 361 -2.46 -14.18 14.85
CA ASN A 361 -1.59 -13.38 15.68
C ASN A 361 -2.35 -12.83 16.91
N PRO A 362 -2.05 -13.29 18.14
CA PRO A 362 -2.72 -12.82 19.36
C PRO A 362 -2.53 -11.31 19.59
N LEU A 363 -1.46 -10.72 19.03
CA LEU A 363 -1.18 -9.30 19.11
C LEU A 363 -2.30 -8.45 18.49
N ILE A 364 -2.94 -8.91 17.41
CA ILE A 364 -4.06 -8.21 16.75
C ILE A 364 -5.20 -8.02 17.75
N PHE A 365 -5.58 -9.10 18.43
CA PHE A 365 -6.67 -9.07 19.41
C PHE A 365 -6.27 -8.28 20.66
N ALA A 366 -5.04 -8.45 21.15
CA ALA A 366 -4.55 -7.70 22.31
C ALA A 366 -4.52 -6.19 22.04
N ALA A 367 -4.00 -5.77 20.89
CA ALA A 367 -3.97 -4.38 20.44
C ALA A 367 -5.38 -3.83 20.25
N ALA A 368 -6.27 -4.55 19.56
CA ALA A 368 -7.65 -4.13 19.35
C ALA A 368 -8.43 -3.98 20.67
N ILE A 369 -8.24 -4.89 21.64
CA ILE A 369 -8.84 -4.81 22.98
C ILE A 369 -8.31 -3.59 23.72
N LEU A 370 -6.98 -3.46 23.84
CA LEU A 370 -6.33 -2.35 24.54
C LEU A 370 -6.81 -1.01 23.97
N PHE A 371 -6.80 -0.90 22.64
CA PHE A 371 -7.17 0.32 21.94
C PHE A 371 -8.66 0.65 22.12
N SER A 372 -9.55 -0.33 21.95
CA SER A 372 -11.00 -0.17 22.18
C SER A 372 -11.29 0.27 23.60
N VAL A 373 -10.63 -0.33 24.59
CA VAL A 373 -10.75 0.05 26.00
C VAL A 373 -10.28 1.49 26.20
N CYS A 374 -9.09 1.85 25.71
CA CYS A 374 -8.57 3.22 25.80
C CYS A 374 -9.56 4.24 25.23
N VAL A 375 -10.09 4.02 24.02
CA VAL A 375 -11.07 4.90 23.37
C VAL A 375 -12.33 5.03 24.23
N VAL A 376 -12.87 3.93 24.77
CA VAL A 376 -14.06 3.98 25.63
C VAL A 376 -13.80 4.79 26.89
N PHE A 377 -12.65 4.60 27.54
CA PHE A 377 -12.31 5.31 28.78
C PHE A 377 -12.10 6.82 28.54
N ILE A 378 -11.46 7.19 27.44
CA ILE A 378 -11.31 8.58 27.00
C ILE A 378 -12.68 9.19 26.71
N SER A 379 -13.52 8.47 25.95
CA SER A 379 -14.89 8.87 25.61
C SER A 379 -15.78 9.07 26.84
N CYS A 380 -15.64 8.22 27.86
CA CYS A 380 -16.39 8.28 29.11
C CYS A 380 -15.92 9.39 30.07
N ARG A 381 -14.74 9.99 29.87
CA ARG A 381 -14.15 10.95 30.82
C ARG A 381 -15.01 12.18 31.05
N LYS A 382 -15.54 12.77 29.98
CA LYS A 382 -16.42 13.93 30.03
C LYS A 382 -17.81 13.58 30.60
N PRO A 383 -18.51 12.53 30.10
CA PRO A 383 -19.77 12.05 30.68
C PRO A 383 -19.67 11.68 32.17
N ALA A 384 -18.62 10.97 32.60
CA ALA A 384 -18.40 10.64 34.02
C ALA A 384 -18.20 11.89 34.89
N ARG A 385 -17.49 12.90 34.37
CA ARG A 385 -17.34 14.20 35.05
C ARG A 385 -18.67 14.94 35.16
N MET A 386 -19.54 14.83 34.16
CA MET A 386 -20.89 15.38 34.20
C MET A 386 -21.69 14.76 35.36
N ALA A 387 -21.79 13.42 35.42
CA ALA A 387 -22.49 12.71 36.50
C ALA A 387 -22.00 13.12 37.91
N ALA A 388 -20.69 13.29 38.06
CA ALA A 388 -20.08 13.64 39.35
C ALA A 388 -20.38 15.06 39.83
N LYS A 389 -20.57 15.99 38.87
CA LYS A 389 -20.75 17.43 39.13
C LYS A 389 -22.20 17.83 39.35
N VAL A 390 -23.16 16.97 39.00
CA VAL A 390 -24.60 17.21 39.25
C VAL A 390 -24.83 17.59 40.70
N SER A 391 -25.52 18.70 40.96
CA SER A 391 -25.98 19.01 42.31
C SER A 391 -27.33 18.34 42.60
N PRO A 392 -27.60 17.95 43.85
CA PRO A 392 -28.90 17.40 44.25
C PRO A 392 -30.11 18.25 43.81
N VAL A 393 -30.00 19.57 43.96
CA VAL A 393 -31.08 20.52 43.65
C VAL A 393 -31.27 20.67 42.14
N GLU A 394 -30.20 20.69 41.35
CA GLU A 394 -30.29 20.70 39.89
C GLU A 394 -30.86 19.41 39.33
N ALA A 395 -30.58 18.25 39.95
CA ALA A 395 -31.10 16.97 39.51
C ALA A 395 -32.63 16.88 39.66
N VAL A 396 -33.17 17.39 40.77
CA VAL A 396 -34.62 17.44 41.00
C VAL A 396 -35.28 18.46 40.06
N LYS A 397 -34.62 19.59 39.80
CA LYS A 397 -35.04 20.59 38.81
C LYS A 397 -34.68 20.25 37.36
N TYR A 398 -34.14 19.07 37.07
CA TYR A 398 -33.52 18.75 35.78
C TYR A 398 -34.51 18.64 34.60
N VAL A 399 -35.77 19.02 34.79
CA VAL A 399 -36.68 19.31 33.66
C VAL A 399 -36.44 20.70 33.08
N ASP A 400 -35.88 21.64 33.84
CA ASP A 400 -35.91 23.08 33.50
C ASP A 400 -34.53 23.77 33.37
N VAL A 401 -33.41 23.03 33.36
CA VAL A 401 -32.08 23.66 33.25
C VAL A 401 -31.43 23.42 31.89
N LYS A 402 -31.43 24.50 31.11
CA LYS A 402 -30.66 24.80 29.88
C LYS A 402 -29.41 23.93 29.69
N MET A 403 -29.47 23.06 28.68
CA MET A 403 -28.44 22.06 28.32
C MET A 403 -27.07 22.60 27.83
N ASP A 404 -26.85 23.92 27.70
CA ASP A 404 -25.65 24.43 26.99
C ASP A 404 -24.80 25.49 27.70
N GLN A 405 -25.07 25.79 28.97
CA GLN A 405 -24.14 26.64 29.73
C GLN A 405 -23.10 25.75 30.44
N GLY A 406 -21.91 25.65 29.84
CA GLY A 406 -20.73 25.35 30.63
C GLY A 406 -20.66 26.34 31.80
N MET A 407 -20.28 25.86 32.99
CA MET A 407 -20.17 26.63 34.23
C MET A 407 -19.72 28.07 33.95
N GLN A 408 -20.67 29.01 33.83
CA GLN A 408 -20.34 30.42 33.81
C GLN A 408 -19.85 30.76 35.21
N LYS A 409 -18.56 31.10 35.31
CA LYS A 409 -18.04 31.79 36.49
C LYS A 409 -18.92 33.02 36.71
N LYS A 410 -19.50 33.16 37.90
CA LYS A 410 -20.20 34.39 38.31
C LYS A 410 -19.24 35.58 38.06
N PRO A 411 -19.68 36.66 37.41
CA PRO A 411 -18.85 37.85 37.31
C PRO A 411 -18.67 38.45 38.71
N HIS A 412 -17.48 38.97 38.99
CA HIS A 412 -17.14 39.64 40.25
C HIS A 412 -18.05 40.86 40.50
N PRO A 413 -18.30 41.25 41.77
CA PRO A 413 -19.30 42.25 42.13
C PRO A 413 -19.02 43.69 41.66
N LYS A 414 -17.83 43.97 41.09
CA LYS A 414 -17.37 45.34 40.80
C LYS A 414 -17.70 45.86 39.39
N ALA A 415 -18.38 45.10 38.54
CA ALA A 415 -18.76 45.53 37.18
C ALA A 415 -20.25 45.96 37.05
N SER A 416 -20.91 46.29 38.16
CA SER A 416 -22.38 46.45 38.22
C SER A 416 -22.91 47.83 37.85
N GLU A 417 -22.07 48.87 37.77
CA GLU A 417 -22.56 50.24 37.60
C GLU A 417 -22.53 50.70 36.13
N LYS A 418 -21.42 50.46 35.42
CA LYS A 418 -21.28 50.83 33.99
C LYS A 418 -22.20 50.00 33.07
N TYR A 419 -22.51 48.75 33.45
CA TYR A 419 -23.43 47.86 32.73
C TYR A 419 -24.92 48.22 32.94
N ARG A 420 -25.29 48.89 34.03
CA ARG A 420 -26.67 49.32 34.28
C ARG A 420 -27.02 50.59 33.51
N ALA A 421 -26.07 51.50 33.31
CA ALA A 421 -26.25 52.73 32.54
C ALA A 421 -26.50 52.46 31.04
N THR A 422 -25.74 51.54 30.43
CA THR A 422 -25.92 51.15 29.02
C THR A 422 -27.23 50.41 28.76
N ARG A 423 -27.79 49.74 29.77
CA ARG A 423 -29.05 49.00 29.64
C ARG A 423 -30.28 49.90 29.73
N ARG A 424 -30.22 50.97 30.54
CA ARG A 424 -31.28 52.01 30.58
C ARG A 424 -31.33 52.84 29.29
N ALA A 425 -30.18 53.20 28.72
CA ALA A 425 -30.12 53.95 27.45
C ALA A 425 -30.63 53.14 26.24
N LYS A 426 -30.58 51.80 26.30
CA LYS A 426 -31.07 50.90 25.23
C LYS A 426 -32.54 50.51 25.38
N GLN A 427 -33.17 50.85 26.51
CA GLN A 427 -34.56 50.52 26.81
C GLN A 427 -35.54 51.62 26.36
N THR A 428 -35.06 52.86 26.22
CA THR A 428 -35.87 54.02 25.81
C THR A 428 -35.98 54.23 24.30
N SER A 429 -35.22 53.52 23.47
CA SER A 429 -35.17 53.71 22.00
C SER A 429 -35.67 52.54 21.16
N VAL A 430 -36.33 51.54 21.77
CA VAL A 430 -36.93 50.40 21.04
C VAL A 430 -38.33 50.11 21.59
N MET A 431 -39.19 51.11 21.63
CA MET A 431 -40.64 50.92 21.49
C MET A 431 -40.98 51.19 20.02
N THR A 432 -40.66 50.23 19.16
CA THR A 432 -41.25 50.13 17.82
C THR A 432 -41.96 48.78 17.78
N GLU A 433 -43.27 48.83 17.62
CA GLU A 433 -44.17 47.68 17.54
C GLU A 433 -43.65 46.64 16.54
N ARG A 434 -43.06 45.55 17.05
CA ARG A 434 -42.81 44.36 16.23
C ARG A 434 -44.09 43.54 16.22
N ARG A 435 -44.76 43.54 15.06
CA ARG A 435 -45.91 42.66 14.73
C ARG A 435 -45.65 41.23 15.23
N PRO A 436 -46.68 40.50 15.73
CA PRO A 436 -46.50 39.14 16.22
C PRO A 436 -46.05 38.24 15.06
N HIS A 437 -44.78 37.83 15.07
CA HIS A 437 -44.27 36.86 14.09
C HIS A 437 -45.01 35.53 14.28
N ARG A 438 -45.66 35.02 13.23
CA ARG A 438 -46.15 33.65 13.20
C ARG A 438 -44.96 32.71 13.45
N VAL A 439 -44.99 32.00 14.58
CA VAL A 439 -43.95 31.02 14.92
C VAL A 439 -44.07 29.84 13.95
N THR A 440 -43.14 29.73 13.00
CA THR A 440 -43.11 28.64 12.03
C THR A 440 -42.37 27.42 12.60
N PRO A 441 -42.72 26.19 12.17
CA PRO A 441 -42.00 24.97 12.53
C PRO A 441 -40.49 25.03 12.23
N THR A 442 -40.11 25.71 11.14
CA THR A 442 -38.71 25.90 10.74
C THR A 442 -37.95 26.82 11.69
N MET A 443 -38.57 27.91 12.15
CA MET A 443 -37.97 28.82 13.13
C MET A 443 -37.72 28.11 14.47
N LEU A 444 -38.69 27.31 14.93
CA LEU A 444 -38.52 26.47 16.13
C LEU A 444 -37.37 25.47 15.97
N ALA A 445 -37.26 24.83 14.80
CA ALA A 445 -36.17 23.90 14.51
C ALA A 445 -34.79 24.56 14.56
N VAL A 446 -34.62 25.76 13.98
CA VAL A 446 -33.35 26.50 14.01
C VAL A 446 -32.98 26.92 15.44
N GLU A 447 -33.96 27.40 16.22
CA GLU A 447 -33.77 27.75 17.62
C GLU A 447 -33.28 26.53 18.43
N ASN A 448 -33.84 25.35 18.13
CA ASN A 448 -33.48 24.09 18.76
C ASN A 448 -32.04 23.63 18.45
N LEU A 449 -31.61 23.77 17.20
CA LEU A 449 -30.21 23.51 16.81
C LEU A 449 -29.26 24.47 17.55
N LYS A 450 -29.60 25.76 17.61
CA LYS A 450 -28.80 26.78 18.32
C LYS A 450 -28.72 26.56 19.83
N ARG A 451 -29.77 25.96 20.44
CA ARG A 451 -29.80 25.60 21.87
C ARG A 451 -28.93 24.40 22.21
N SER A 452 -28.54 23.57 21.24
CA SER A 452 -27.87 22.29 21.46
C SER A 452 -26.52 22.19 20.74
N LYS A 453 -25.70 23.26 20.78
CA LYS A 453 -24.53 23.44 19.89
C LYS A 453 -23.54 22.27 19.91
N LYS A 454 -23.21 21.75 21.10
CA LYS A 454 -22.25 20.62 21.22
C LYS A 454 -22.75 19.36 20.53
N LYS A 455 -24.04 19.08 20.65
CA LYS A 455 -24.70 17.92 20.05
C LYS A 455 -24.75 18.06 18.52
N VAL A 456 -25.08 19.27 18.04
CA VAL A 456 -25.00 19.63 16.62
C VAL A 456 -23.60 19.36 16.08
N ILE A 457 -22.56 19.92 16.70
CA ILE A 457 -21.16 19.76 16.26
C ILE A 457 -20.76 18.28 16.14
N ILE A 458 -21.10 17.43 17.11
CA ILE A 458 -20.69 16.02 17.11
C ILE A 458 -21.34 15.26 15.95
N VAL A 459 -22.65 15.48 15.74
CA VAL A 459 -23.39 14.80 14.67
C VAL A 459 -22.94 15.29 13.30
N THR A 460 -22.78 16.61 13.14
CA THR A 460 -22.32 17.19 11.87
C THR A 460 -20.91 16.73 11.51
N LEU A 461 -19.99 16.66 12.49
CA LEU A 461 -18.65 16.12 12.26
C LEU A 461 -18.65 14.63 11.90
N SER A 462 -19.55 13.85 12.50
CA SER A 462 -19.66 12.42 12.18
C SER A 462 -20.10 12.19 10.73
N PHE A 463 -21.09 12.96 10.25
CA PHE A 463 -21.50 12.93 8.84
C PHE A 463 -20.43 13.48 7.91
N ALA A 464 -19.79 14.59 8.30
CA ALA A 464 -18.73 15.19 7.49
C ALA A 464 -17.57 14.22 7.28
N LEU A 465 -17.13 13.52 8.33
CA LEU A 465 -16.02 12.58 8.25
C LEU A 465 -16.28 11.42 7.29
N SER A 466 -17.50 10.85 7.29
CA SER A 466 -17.86 9.80 6.33
C SER A 466 -17.87 10.30 4.88
N LEU A 467 -18.36 11.52 4.64
CA LEU A 467 -18.40 12.11 3.30
C LEU A 467 -17.01 12.53 2.81
N VAL A 468 -16.15 13.02 3.71
CA VAL A 468 -14.76 13.38 3.41
C VAL A 468 -13.95 12.15 3.00
N LEU A 469 -14.07 11.05 3.75
CA LEU A 469 -13.37 9.82 3.38
C LEU A 469 -13.85 9.30 2.02
N LEU A 470 -15.16 9.27 1.79
CA LEU A 470 -15.74 8.84 0.52
C LEU A 470 -15.23 9.69 -0.65
N ASN A 471 -15.25 11.01 -0.50
CA ASN A 471 -14.75 11.90 -1.53
C ASN A 471 -13.27 11.71 -1.79
N SER A 472 -12.48 11.51 -0.73
CA SER A 472 -11.03 11.31 -0.83
C SER A 472 -10.71 10.02 -1.57
N VAL A 473 -11.37 8.91 -1.23
CA VAL A 473 -11.22 7.62 -1.94
C VAL A 473 -11.61 7.76 -3.41
N TYR A 474 -12.75 8.40 -3.70
CA TYR A 474 -13.19 8.57 -5.08
C TYR A 474 -12.25 9.46 -5.88
N ALA A 475 -11.84 10.60 -5.33
CA ALA A 475 -10.89 11.51 -5.98
C ALA A 475 -9.55 10.83 -6.24
N TYR A 476 -9.08 10.00 -5.30
CA TYR A 476 -7.86 9.24 -5.45
C TYR A 476 -7.95 8.21 -6.59
N VAL A 477 -8.99 7.38 -6.61
CA VAL A 477 -9.16 6.35 -7.67
C VAL A 477 -9.40 6.96 -9.04
N THR A 478 -10.15 8.06 -9.12
CA THR A 478 -10.41 8.74 -10.41
C THR A 478 -9.22 9.53 -10.93
N SER A 479 -8.20 9.72 -10.10
CA SER A 479 -6.92 10.32 -10.48
C SER A 479 -5.90 9.29 -10.98
N PHE A 480 -6.24 8.00 -11.00
CA PHE A 480 -5.39 6.99 -11.64
C PHE A 480 -5.53 7.10 -13.15
N ASP A 481 -4.38 7.12 -13.82
CA ASP A 481 -4.26 7.34 -15.25
C ASP A 481 -3.68 6.09 -15.91
N PHE A 482 -4.47 5.47 -16.79
CA PHE A 482 -4.08 4.22 -17.44
C PHE A 482 -2.92 4.42 -18.40
N ASP A 483 -2.92 5.51 -19.17
CA ASP A 483 -1.89 5.75 -20.18
C ASP A 483 -0.53 5.95 -19.51
N LYS A 484 -0.49 6.68 -18.39
CA LYS A 484 0.73 6.80 -17.58
C LYS A 484 1.13 5.51 -16.87
N PHE A 485 0.18 4.65 -16.51
CA PHE A 485 0.47 3.34 -15.93
C PHE A 485 1.15 2.43 -16.94
N VAL A 486 0.75 2.50 -18.21
CA VAL A 486 1.28 1.64 -19.27
C VAL A 486 2.55 2.18 -19.92
N ALA A 487 2.78 3.50 -19.88
CA ALA A 487 3.89 4.16 -20.58
C ALA A 487 5.28 3.59 -20.27
N ASP A 488 5.49 3.06 -19.06
CA ASP A 488 6.77 2.43 -18.67
C ASP A 488 6.93 1.01 -19.22
N TYR A 489 5.83 0.33 -19.56
CA TYR A 489 5.82 -1.07 -20.02
C TYR A 489 5.78 -1.19 -21.53
N THR A 490 4.94 -0.40 -22.20
CA THR A 490 4.81 -0.43 -23.66
C THR A 490 4.27 0.89 -24.21
N LEU A 491 4.73 1.27 -25.40
CA LEU A 491 4.19 2.40 -26.17
C LEU A 491 3.11 1.96 -27.17
N THR A 492 3.06 0.68 -27.49
CA THR A 492 2.18 0.06 -28.47
C THR A 492 1.18 -0.87 -27.79
N ASP A 493 0.27 -1.48 -28.56
CA ASP A 493 -0.69 -2.44 -28.01
C ASP A 493 -0.03 -3.75 -27.60
N PHE A 494 0.98 -4.17 -28.35
CA PHE A 494 1.76 -5.38 -28.10
C PHE A 494 3.26 -5.12 -28.21
N THR A 495 4.02 -5.78 -27.35
CA THR A 495 5.48 -5.85 -27.38
C THR A 495 5.88 -7.31 -27.20
N VAL A 496 6.65 -7.85 -28.14
CA VAL A 496 7.14 -9.23 -28.13
C VAL A 496 8.66 -9.20 -28.07
N ALA A 497 9.26 -10.04 -27.24
CA ALA A 497 10.70 -10.20 -27.10
C ALA A 497 11.02 -11.59 -26.55
N ASP A 498 12.31 -11.91 -26.42
CA ASP A 498 12.72 -13.06 -25.60
C ASP A 498 12.20 -12.91 -24.16
N ALA A 499 11.83 -14.04 -23.54
CA ALA A 499 11.38 -14.07 -22.16
C ALA A 499 12.41 -13.47 -21.19
N THR A 500 13.71 -13.61 -21.46
CA THR A 500 14.79 -12.99 -20.67
C THR A 500 14.73 -11.46 -20.71
N VAL A 501 14.36 -10.87 -21.86
CA VAL A 501 14.22 -9.41 -22.02
C VAL A 501 12.93 -8.89 -21.40
N ILE A 502 11.81 -9.60 -21.55
CA ILE A 502 10.52 -9.21 -20.94
C ILE A 502 10.57 -9.33 -19.41
N ASN A 503 11.13 -10.43 -18.90
CA ASN A 503 11.17 -10.72 -17.47
C ASN A 503 12.40 -10.14 -16.75
N ASN A 504 13.30 -9.48 -17.49
CA ASN A 504 14.56 -8.95 -17.00
C ASN A 504 15.42 -10.01 -16.28
N THR A 505 15.67 -11.13 -16.97
CA THR A 505 16.48 -12.22 -16.42
C THR A 505 17.77 -12.43 -17.19
N GLU A 506 18.90 -12.36 -16.49
CA GLU A 506 20.21 -12.62 -17.08
C GLU A 506 20.50 -14.12 -17.24
N PRO A 507 21.21 -14.52 -18.32
CA PRO A 507 21.72 -13.67 -19.41
C PRO A 507 20.60 -13.21 -20.37
N LEU A 508 20.69 -11.95 -20.82
CA LEU A 508 19.70 -11.38 -21.74
C LEU A 508 19.95 -11.85 -23.17
N ASN A 509 18.92 -12.37 -23.83
CA ASN A 509 18.95 -12.69 -25.24
C ASN A 509 18.34 -11.56 -26.07
N THR A 510 19.18 -10.73 -26.69
CA THR A 510 18.73 -9.56 -27.47
C THR A 510 18.55 -9.85 -28.97
N SER A 511 18.61 -11.11 -29.38
CA SER A 511 18.54 -11.53 -30.79
C SER A 511 17.67 -12.79 -30.96
N ALA A 512 16.44 -12.75 -30.44
CA ALA A 512 15.57 -13.93 -30.37
C ALA A 512 14.43 -13.95 -31.39
N ILE A 513 14.06 -12.78 -31.94
CA ILE A 513 12.89 -12.68 -32.82
C ILE A 513 13.30 -13.13 -34.23
N ASP A 514 12.70 -14.21 -34.70
CA ASP A 514 12.99 -14.75 -36.02
C ASP A 514 12.14 -14.07 -37.13
N ASN A 515 12.56 -14.30 -38.38
CA ASN A 515 11.88 -13.76 -39.55
C ASN A 515 10.49 -14.37 -39.78
N ASP A 516 10.21 -15.55 -39.22
CA ASP A 516 8.93 -16.24 -39.38
C ASP A 516 7.85 -15.61 -38.48
N PHE A 517 8.20 -15.22 -37.24
CA PHE A 517 7.38 -14.42 -36.36
C PHE A 517 7.04 -13.07 -37.01
N ILE A 518 8.05 -12.34 -37.50
CA ILE A 518 7.87 -11.02 -38.12
C ILE A 518 6.92 -11.12 -39.32
N ARG A 519 7.09 -12.15 -40.17
CA ARG A 519 6.22 -12.39 -41.33
C ARG A 519 4.77 -12.67 -40.94
N GLN A 520 4.55 -13.46 -39.89
CA GLN A 520 3.21 -13.74 -39.38
C GLN A 520 2.58 -12.49 -38.76
N ALA A 521 3.35 -11.71 -38.00
CA ALA A 521 2.90 -10.45 -37.41
C ALA A 521 2.49 -9.43 -38.50
N GLN A 522 3.22 -9.36 -39.61
CA GLN A 522 2.90 -8.51 -40.77
C GLN A 522 1.60 -8.93 -41.49
N GLN A 523 1.14 -10.17 -41.30
CA GLN A 523 -0.07 -10.71 -41.93
C GLN A 523 -1.29 -10.67 -41.01
N LEU A 524 -1.17 -10.10 -39.80
CA LEU A 524 -2.29 -9.95 -38.88
C LEU A 524 -3.37 -9.02 -39.48
N GLU A 525 -4.62 -9.45 -39.39
CA GLU A 525 -5.76 -8.59 -39.70
C GLU A 525 -5.81 -7.43 -38.69
N GLY A 526 -6.00 -6.21 -39.20
CA GLY A 526 -6.07 -5.01 -38.36
C GLY A 526 -4.73 -4.39 -37.96
N LEU A 527 -3.59 -4.87 -38.46
CA LEU A 527 -2.27 -4.28 -38.18
C LEU A 527 -2.17 -2.82 -38.65
N GLU A 528 -1.89 -1.90 -37.73
CA GLU A 528 -1.74 -0.46 -38.02
C GLU A 528 -0.27 -0.02 -38.06
N LEU A 529 0.56 -0.64 -37.22
CA LEU A 529 1.97 -0.31 -37.05
C LEU A 529 2.73 -1.57 -36.66
N LEU A 530 3.91 -1.77 -37.23
CA LEU A 530 4.88 -2.75 -36.77
C LEU A 530 6.27 -2.11 -36.81
N SER A 531 7.02 -2.26 -35.72
CA SER A 531 8.34 -1.68 -35.54
C SER A 531 9.28 -2.69 -34.88
N ASN A 532 10.50 -2.78 -35.41
CA ASN A 532 11.55 -3.66 -34.91
C ASN A 532 12.63 -2.83 -34.23
N ILE A 533 13.03 -3.27 -33.03
CA ILE A 533 14.03 -2.64 -32.20
C ILE A 533 15.18 -3.62 -32.04
N TYR A 534 16.36 -3.20 -32.44
CA TYR A 534 17.59 -3.98 -32.35
C TYR A 534 18.44 -3.46 -31.20
N ALA A 535 19.15 -4.36 -30.52
CA ALA A 535 20.06 -3.98 -29.46
C ALA A 535 21.19 -5.01 -29.34
N GLN A 536 22.42 -4.53 -29.20
CA GLN A 536 23.57 -5.38 -28.94
C GLN A 536 24.58 -4.64 -28.05
N PHE A 537 25.25 -5.39 -27.19
CA PHE A 537 26.31 -4.86 -26.35
C PHE A 537 27.62 -4.87 -27.12
N ILE A 538 28.28 -3.71 -27.19
CA ILE A 538 29.57 -3.54 -27.85
C ILE A 538 30.60 -2.92 -26.91
N SER A 539 31.88 -3.09 -27.22
CA SER A 539 32.97 -2.42 -26.53
C SER A 539 33.29 -1.10 -27.25
N LEU A 540 32.98 0.02 -26.60
CA LEU A 540 33.32 1.36 -27.06
C LEU A 540 34.75 1.72 -26.61
N PRO A 541 35.70 1.93 -27.52
CA PRO A 541 37.01 2.45 -27.15
C PRO A 541 36.88 3.89 -26.64
N LEU A 542 37.60 4.21 -25.56
CA LEU A 542 37.66 5.57 -25.04
C LEU A 542 38.59 6.41 -25.91
N ASP A 543 38.01 7.34 -26.67
CA ASP A 543 38.77 8.31 -27.43
C ASP A 543 39.38 9.40 -26.53
N GLU A 544 40.18 10.30 -27.12
CA GLU A 544 40.83 11.36 -26.37
C GLU A 544 39.81 12.33 -25.74
N LEU A 545 38.69 12.58 -26.42
CA LEU A 545 37.62 13.46 -25.95
C LEU A 545 36.91 12.89 -24.71
N ALA A 546 36.46 11.63 -24.77
CA ALA A 546 35.84 10.94 -23.67
C ALA A 546 36.79 10.82 -22.47
N SER A 547 38.06 10.52 -22.73
CA SER A 547 39.10 10.44 -21.68
C SER A 547 39.32 11.78 -20.98
N GLN A 548 39.33 12.89 -21.73
CA GLN A 548 39.44 14.23 -21.15
C GLN A 548 38.20 14.57 -20.30
N ARG A 549 36.99 14.29 -20.80
CA ARG A 549 35.73 14.57 -20.09
C ARG A 549 35.58 13.74 -18.81
N LEU A 550 35.97 12.46 -18.82
CA LEU A 550 36.00 11.63 -17.61
C LEU A 550 36.90 12.22 -16.52
N ASN A 551 38.09 12.68 -16.90
CA ASN A 551 39.01 13.35 -15.97
C ASN A 551 38.43 14.66 -15.41
N GLU A 552 37.69 15.43 -16.21
CA GLU A 552 37.00 16.63 -15.74
C GLU A 552 35.87 16.32 -14.75
N LEU A 553 35.08 15.30 -15.03
CA LEU A 553 33.99 14.85 -14.14
C LEU A 553 34.52 14.34 -12.81
N ALA A 554 35.66 13.64 -12.81
CA ALA A 554 36.36 13.25 -11.59
C ALA A 554 36.79 14.47 -10.76
N LYS A 555 37.39 15.49 -11.41
CA LYS A 555 37.77 16.75 -10.74
C LYS A 555 36.58 17.53 -10.17
N GLN A 556 35.40 17.41 -10.80
CA GLN A 556 34.16 18.02 -10.34
C GLN A 556 33.44 17.17 -9.27
N SER A 557 33.99 16.02 -8.89
CA SER A 557 33.40 15.06 -7.95
C SER A 557 32.01 14.55 -8.37
N VAL A 558 31.74 14.55 -9.68
CA VAL A 558 30.52 13.94 -10.27
C VAL A 558 30.71 12.44 -10.42
N LEU A 559 31.95 12.02 -10.71
CA LEU A 559 32.41 10.64 -10.75
C LEU A 559 33.51 10.46 -9.71
N SER A 560 33.62 9.30 -9.06
CA SER A 560 34.72 9.07 -8.12
C SER A 560 36.05 8.96 -8.87
N GLU A 561 37.15 9.42 -8.25
CA GLU A 561 38.48 9.31 -8.85
C GLU A 561 38.87 7.84 -9.12
N GLY A 562 38.39 6.91 -8.29
CA GLY A 562 38.61 5.48 -8.46
C GLY A 562 37.90 4.94 -9.72
N ASP A 563 36.63 5.29 -9.90
CA ASP A 563 35.84 4.83 -11.05
C ASP A 563 36.38 5.42 -12.36
N ALA A 564 36.69 6.72 -12.36
CA ALA A 564 37.34 7.37 -13.49
C ALA A 564 38.67 6.70 -13.84
N GLY A 565 39.50 6.41 -12.83
CA GLY A 565 40.76 5.69 -13.00
C GLY A 565 40.57 4.29 -13.59
N ASN A 566 39.53 3.56 -13.17
CA ASN A 566 39.21 2.23 -13.68
C ASN A 566 38.81 2.25 -15.17
N TYR A 567 37.95 3.19 -15.58
CA TYR A 567 37.57 3.33 -16.99
C TYR A 567 38.77 3.70 -17.86
N LEU A 568 39.58 4.67 -17.42
CA LEU A 568 40.78 5.10 -18.14
C LEU A 568 41.83 3.98 -18.24
N ALA A 569 41.97 3.16 -17.20
CA ALA A 569 42.89 2.01 -17.22
C ALA A 569 42.42 0.90 -18.16
N ARG A 570 41.11 0.64 -18.24
CA ARG A 570 40.50 -0.30 -19.20
C ARG A 570 40.62 0.22 -20.64
N GLY A 571 40.55 1.53 -20.85
CA GLY A 571 40.62 2.16 -22.18
C GLY A 571 39.39 1.92 -23.05
N ALA A 572 38.36 1.26 -22.53
CA ALA A 572 37.11 0.97 -23.22
C ALA A 572 35.96 0.79 -22.21
N CYS A 573 34.74 0.99 -22.70
CA CYS A 573 33.50 0.84 -21.95
C CYS A 573 32.52 -0.04 -22.71
N SER A 574 31.81 -0.93 -22.01
CA SER A 574 30.70 -1.68 -22.56
C SER A 574 29.47 -0.78 -22.66
N VAL A 575 28.89 -0.71 -23.85
CA VAL A 575 27.74 0.15 -24.15
C VAL A 575 26.69 -0.64 -24.94
N CYS A 576 25.43 -0.22 -24.84
CA CYS A 576 24.38 -0.77 -25.69
C CYS A 576 24.25 0.08 -26.96
N LEU A 577 24.37 -0.56 -28.12
CA LEU A 577 24.09 0.03 -29.43
C LEU A 577 22.69 -0.42 -29.86
N TYR A 578 21.82 0.54 -30.15
CA TYR A 578 20.47 0.30 -30.65
C TYR A 578 20.37 0.56 -32.15
N GLY A 579 19.56 -0.26 -32.82
CA GLY A 579 19.03 0.00 -34.16
C GLY A 579 17.55 0.31 -34.03
N LEU A 580 17.15 1.55 -34.34
CA LEU A 580 15.75 1.97 -34.29
C LEU A 580 15.23 2.29 -35.70
N ASP A 581 13.97 1.97 -35.94
CA ASP A 581 13.30 2.49 -37.12
C ASP A 581 12.83 3.93 -36.89
N GLN A 582 12.24 4.51 -37.94
CA GLN A 582 11.77 5.90 -37.88
C GLN A 582 10.72 6.12 -36.79
N TRP A 583 9.78 5.19 -36.62
CA TRP A 583 8.72 5.36 -35.62
C TRP A 583 9.30 5.33 -34.20
N ALA A 584 10.18 4.38 -33.89
CA ALA A 584 10.81 4.29 -32.58
C ALA A 584 11.68 5.52 -32.29
N ALA A 585 12.40 6.02 -33.30
CA ALA A 585 13.20 7.24 -33.20
C ALA A 585 12.37 8.51 -32.98
N GLU A 586 11.15 8.61 -33.53
CA GLU A 586 10.26 9.74 -33.30
C GLU A 586 9.66 9.76 -31.88
N ASN A 587 9.68 8.63 -31.17
CA ASN A 587 9.17 8.50 -29.81
C ASN A 587 10.24 8.75 -28.71
N VAL A 588 11.49 9.02 -29.09
CA VAL A 588 12.54 9.39 -28.13
C VAL A 588 12.39 10.85 -27.70
N ARG A 589 12.83 11.16 -26.48
CA ARG A 589 12.82 12.54 -25.99
C ARG A 589 14.17 13.20 -26.25
N VAL A 590 14.17 14.27 -27.04
CA VAL A 590 15.38 15.07 -27.30
C VAL A 590 15.72 15.93 -26.08
N LEU A 591 16.95 15.83 -25.60
CA LEU A 591 17.51 16.64 -24.52
C LEU A 591 18.37 17.79 -25.05
N GLU A 592 19.17 17.51 -26.09
CA GLU A 592 20.04 18.49 -26.76
C GLU A 592 20.20 18.11 -28.25
N GLY A 593 20.36 19.09 -29.13
CA GLY A 593 20.52 18.86 -30.58
C GLY A 593 19.20 18.72 -31.34
N ASP A 594 19.26 18.09 -32.52
CA ASP A 594 18.12 17.83 -33.40
C ASP A 594 18.23 16.41 -33.98
N LEU A 595 17.10 15.73 -34.16
CA LEU A 595 17.10 14.35 -34.68
C LEU A 595 17.64 14.30 -36.12
N SER A 596 17.41 15.33 -36.94
CA SER A 596 17.95 15.38 -38.31
C SER A 596 17.75 14.06 -39.07
N SER A 597 16.51 13.55 -39.08
CA SER A 597 16.17 12.17 -39.45
C SER A 597 16.76 11.69 -40.78
N GLU A 598 16.88 12.59 -41.77
CA GLU A 598 17.49 12.28 -43.07
C GLU A 598 18.98 11.91 -42.94
N ARG A 599 19.76 12.68 -42.17
CA ARG A 599 21.20 12.41 -41.94
C ARG A 599 21.40 11.14 -41.12
N TRP A 600 20.52 10.90 -40.15
CA TRP A 600 20.53 9.70 -39.33
C TRP A 600 20.19 8.44 -40.14
N GLN A 601 19.14 8.50 -40.98
CA GLN A 601 18.78 7.40 -41.88
C GLN A 601 19.89 7.09 -42.88
N ASN A 602 20.56 8.11 -43.44
CA ASN A 602 21.69 7.95 -44.35
C ASN A 602 22.99 7.42 -43.68
N GLY A 603 22.97 7.15 -42.37
CA GLY A 603 24.14 6.64 -41.63
C GLY A 603 25.24 7.67 -41.40
N GLU A 604 24.94 8.98 -41.53
CA GLU A 604 25.92 10.07 -41.34
C GLU A 604 26.04 10.53 -39.88
N GLY A 605 25.15 10.08 -39.01
CA GLY A 605 25.14 10.50 -37.60
C GLY A 605 24.47 9.53 -36.65
N ILE A 606 24.66 9.78 -35.36
CA ILE A 606 24.28 8.89 -34.26
C ILE A 606 23.63 9.69 -33.13
N TYR A 607 22.69 9.07 -32.40
CA TYR A 607 22.21 9.65 -31.14
C TYR A 607 22.91 9.01 -29.95
N VAL A 608 23.05 9.79 -28.88
CA VAL A 608 23.74 9.37 -27.65
C VAL A 608 22.84 9.63 -26.46
N THR A 609 22.88 8.78 -25.44
CA THR A 609 22.20 9.03 -24.17
C THR A 609 23.16 9.59 -23.11
N PRO A 610 22.66 10.33 -22.11
CA PRO A 610 23.46 10.70 -20.95
C PRO A 610 24.02 9.46 -20.22
N MET A 611 25.09 9.66 -19.45
CA MET A 611 25.59 8.66 -18.50
C MET A 611 24.60 8.51 -17.33
N THR A 612 23.63 7.61 -17.47
CA THR A 612 22.57 7.42 -16.48
C THR A 612 23.07 6.87 -15.15
N MET A 613 24.21 6.17 -15.14
CA MET A 613 24.81 5.58 -13.95
C MET A 613 25.86 6.49 -13.27
N VAL A 614 26.05 7.72 -13.77
CA VAL A 614 27.06 8.66 -13.25
C VAL A 614 26.40 9.94 -12.72
N GLY A 615 26.71 10.30 -11.47
CA GLY A 615 26.25 11.54 -10.84
C GLY A 615 24.72 11.64 -10.79
N SER A 616 24.17 12.71 -11.37
CA SER A 616 22.71 12.94 -11.47
C SER A 616 22.04 12.22 -12.65
N GLY A 617 22.79 11.45 -13.45
CA GLY A 617 22.26 10.77 -14.64
C GLY A 617 22.02 11.69 -15.85
N THR A 618 22.52 12.93 -15.80
CA THR A 618 22.22 13.98 -16.81
C THR A 618 23.43 14.44 -17.61
N GLN A 619 24.64 14.00 -17.24
CA GLN A 619 25.87 14.38 -17.93
C GLN A 619 26.08 13.47 -19.13
N SER A 620 26.66 13.98 -20.22
CA SER A 620 26.96 13.18 -21.42
C SER A 620 28.45 13.16 -21.72
N LEU A 621 28.93 12.05 -22.28
CA LEU A 621 30.30 11.96 -22.80
C LEU A 621 30.46 12.63 -24.15
N TYR A 622 29.39 12.74 -24.93
CA TYR A 622 29.40 13.30 -26.28
C TYR A 622 28.22 14.28 -26.45
N HIS A 623 28.48 15.40 -27.13
CA HIS A 623 27.50 16.45 -27.42
C HIS A 623 27.30 16.59 -28.93
N PRO A 624 26.20 17.21 -29.39
CA PRO A 624 25.94 17.41 -30.80
C PRO A 624 27.11 18.10 -31.52
N GLY A 625 27.56 17.51 -32.63
CA GLY A 625 28.72 17.95 -33.40
C GLY A 625 30.03 17.24 -33.05
N ASP A 626 30.11 16.53 -31.92
CA ASP A 626 31.24 15.66 -31.60
C ASP A 626 31.28 14.44 -32.53
N THR A 627 32.43 13.79 -32.63
CA THR A 627 32.60 12.55 -33.40
C THR A 627 32.77 11.38 -32.45
N VAL A 628 32.04 10.29 -32.70
CA VAL A 628 32.17 9.01 -31.98
C VAL A 628 32.71 7.97 -32.93
N THR A 629 33.67 7.19 -32.45
CA THR A 629 34.29 6.10 -33.19
C THR A 629 33.75 4.76 -32.71
N LEU A 630 33.11 4.00 -33.60
CA LEU A 630 32.64 2.65 -33.33
C LEU A 630 33.47 1.63 -34.13
N ASN A 631 33.84 0.53 -33.47
CA ASN A 631 34.53 -0.60 -34.09
C ASN A 631 33.48 -1.63 -34.54
N GLN A 632 33.49 -1.96 -35.83
CA GLN A 632 32.71 -3.03 -36.42
C GLN A 632 33.35 -4.40 -36.09
N ASP A 633 32.53 -5.45 -36.10
CA ASP A 633 32.97 -6.82 -35.77
C ASP A 633 33.99 -7.39 -36.78
N ASP A 634 34.04 -6.85 -38.00
CA ASP A 634 35.03 -7.19 -39.03
C ASP A 634 36.39 -6.47 -38.83
N GLY A 635 36.51 -5.64 -37.79
CA GLY A 635 37.68 -4.83 -37.48
C GLY A 635 37.75 -3.49 -38.21
N ASN A 636 36.73 -3.12 -38.99
CA ASN A 636 36.62 -1.78 -39.57
C ASN A 636 36.20 -0.75 -38.52
N ILE A 637 36.67 0.48 -38.72
CA ILE A 637 36.39 1.61 -37.82
C ILE A 637 35.54 2.62 -38.58
N LYS A 638 34.37 2.94 -38.03
CA LYS A 638 33.47 3.96 -38.60
C LYS A 638 33.26 5.10 -37.61
N ASN A 639 33.31 6.32 -38.14
CA ASN A 639 33.14 7.54 -37.37
C ASN A 639 31.76 8.13 -37.65
N TYR A 640 31.02 8.44 -36.59
CA TYR A 640 29.70 9.04 -36.65
C TYR A 640 29.72 10.44 -36.03
N THR A 641 28.98 11.38 -36.64
CA THR A 641 28.74 12.68 -36.01
C THR A 641 27.58 12.56 -35.04
N VAL A 642 27.73 13.02 -33.80
CA VAL A 642 26.63 13.05 -32.83
C VAL A 642 25.62 14.11 -33.26
N LEU A 643 24.38 13.71 -33.47
CA LEU A 643 23.29 14.60 -33.92
C LEU A 643 22.51 15.16 -32.74
N ALA A 644 22.20 14.31 -31.75
CA ALA A 644 21.39 14.66 -30.60
C ALA A 644 21.76 13.84 -29.37
N ILE A 645 21.51 14.44 -28.20
CA ILE A 645 21.42 13.73 -26.93
C ILE A 645 19.94 13.42 -26.67
N ILE A 646 19.64 12.15 -26.45
CA ILE A 646 18.26 11.66 -26.32
C ILE A 646 18.04 10.86 -25.03
N GLU A 647 16.79 10.74 -24.64
CA GLU A 647 16.30 9.83 -23.61
C GLU A 647 15.39 8.79 -24.28
N ILE A 648 15.82 7.52 -24.26
CA ILE A 648 15.05 6.40 -24.80
C ILE A 648 13.97 6.00 -23.77
N PRO A 649 12.69 5.88 -24.18
CA PRO A 649 11.63 5.37 -23.31
C PRO A 649 11.96 3.96 -22.80
N ASN A 650 11.69 3.68 -21.52
CA ASN A 650 11.97 2.38 -20.90
C ASN A 650 11.33 1.20 -21.65
N ALA A 651 10.14 1.40 -22.22
CA ALA A 651 9.46 0.41 -23.05
C ALA A 651 10.31 -0.12 -24.23
N LEU A 652 11.13 0.74 -24.84
CA LEU A 652 11.97 0.37 -26.00
C LEU A 652 13.36 -0.14 -25.59
N ARG A 653 13.82 0.20 -24.39
CA ARG A 653 15.17 -0.08 -23.88
C ARG A 653 15.35 -1.54 -23.47
N VAL A 654 16.59 -2.04 -23.47
CA VAL A 654 17.00 -3.23 -22.71
C VAL A 654 16.84 -2.94 -21.22
N PRO A 655 16.37 -3.88 -20.38
CA PRO A 655 16.19 -3.64 -18.94
C PRO A 655 17.51 -3.66 -18.13
N MET A 656 18.62 -3.22 -18.74
CA MET A 656 19.97 -3.28 -18.16
C MET A 656 20.81 -2.07 -18.60
N TYR A 657 21.58 -1.50 -17.66
CA TYR A 657 22.59 -0.49 -17.94
C TYR A 657 23.99 -1.07 -17.78
N MET A 658 24.88 -0.76 -18.72
CA MET A 658 26.28 -1.18 -18.71
C MET A 658 27.21 -0.02 -18.40
N ASP A 659 28.27 -0.29 -17.63
CA ASP A 659 29.28 0.68 -17.22
C ASP A 659 28.68 2.04 -16.79
N MET A 660 28.86 3.09 -17.57
CA MET A 660 28.41 4.46 -17.25
C MET A 660 26.92 4.70 -17.59
N GLY A 661 26.26 3.74 -18.22
CA GLY A 661 24.87 3.84 -18.67
C GLY A 661 24.68 4.65 -19.96
N THR A 662 25.77 4.93 -20.70
CA THR A 662 25.71 5.57 -22.02
C THR A 662 25.33 4.56 -23.09
N GLU A 663 24.39 4.96 -23.94
CA GLU A 663 23.83 4.16 -25.04
C GLU A 663 23.93 4.95 -26.34
N PHE A 664 23.98 4.23 -27.46
CA PHE A 664 24.12 4.79 -28.80
C PHE A 664 23.00 4.29 -29.70
N VAL A 665 22.55 5.10 -30.64
CA VAL A 665 21.40 4.77 -31.49
C VAL A 665 21.67 5.09 -32.96
N LEU A 666 21.64 4.06 -33.79
CA LEU A 666 21.69 4.09 -35.26
C LEU A 666 20.31 3.82 -35.85
N SER A 667 20.12 4.17 -37.13
CA SER A 667 18.94 3.73 -37.88
C SER A 667 19.00 2.20 -38.05
N SER A 668 17.86 1.52 -38.13
CA SER A 668 17.84 0.06 -38.31
C SER A 668 18.63 -0.39 -39.55
N GLU A 669 18.54 0.36 -40.66
CA GLU A 669 19.29 0.07 -41.88
C GLU A 669 20.81 0.21 -41.68
N GLU A 670 21.26 1.27 -41.00
CA GLU A 670 22.68 1.45 -40.69
C GLU A 670 23.16 0.44 -39.64
N TYR A 671 22.32 0.04 -38.69
CA TYR A 671 22.60 -0.99 -37.69
C TYR A 671 22.82 -2.36 -38.36
N GLU A 672 21.92 -2.74 -39.27
CA GLU A 672 22.05 -3.99 -40.05
C GLU A 672 23.31 -3.96 -40.92
N ASN A 673 23.62 -2.82 -41.54
CA ASN A 673 24.87 -2.63 -42.27
C ASN A 673 26.10 -2.68 -41.35
N PHE A 674 25.98 -2.26 -40.09
CA PHE A 674 27.09 -2.20 -39.14
C PHE A 674 27.55 -3.59 -38.69
N PHE A 675 26.61 -4.49 -38.42
CA PHE A 675 26.89 -5.86 -37.96
C PHE A 675 26.87 -6.92 -39.09
N GLY A 676 26.32 -6.59 -40.26
CA GLY A 676 26.17 -7.50 -41.40
C GLY A 676 24.81 -8.20 -41.42
N SER A 677 24.12 -8.13 -42.57
CA SER A 677 22.68 -8.44 -42.71
C SER A 677 22.25 -9.89 -42.41
N ASP A 678 23.17 -10.85 -42.36
CA ASP A 678 22.81 -12.27 -42.46
C ASP A 678 22.46 -12.95 -41.12
N ASP A 679 22.77 -12.32 -39.96
CA ASP A 679 22.61 -12.95 -38.63
C ASP A 679 21.97 -12.04 -37.54
N ILE A 680 21.37 -10.90 -37.92
CA ILE A 680 20.84 -9.94 -36.96
C ILE A 680 19.32 -10.08 -36.82
N SER A 681 18.89 -10.56 -35.65
CA SER A 681 17.48 -10.60 -35.25
C SER A 681 17.11 -9.41 -34.37
N PRO A 682 15.86 -8.89 -34.45
CA PRO A 682 15.39 -7.88 -33.52
C PRO A 682 15.39 -8.37 -32.07
N MET A 683 15.66 -7.45 -31.16
CA MET A 683 15.48 -7.66 -29.71
C MET A 683 14.00 -7.64 -29.36
N LYS A 684 13.27 -6.63 -29.87
CA LYS A 684 11.85 -6.42 -29.61
C LYS A 684 11.12 -6.13 -30.92
N THR A 685 9.91 -6.66 -31.04
CA THR A 685 8.95 -6.25 -32.07
C THR A 685 7.74 -5.67 -31.38
N VAL A 686 7.39 -4.43 -31.73
CA VAL A 686 6.28 -3.68 -31.15
C VAL A 686 5.27 -3.34 -32.23
N PHE A 687 3.98 -3.49 -31.94
CA PHE A 687 2.95 -3.28 -32.95
C PHE A 687 1.60 -2.85 -32.35
N ASN A 688 0.84 -2.11 -33.17
CA ASN A 688 -0.54 -1.71 -32.90
C ASN A 688 -1.49 -2.42 -33.84
N VAL A 689 -2.68 -2.70 -33.34
CA VAL A 689 -3.77 -3.28 -34.12
C VAL A 689 -5.05 -2.49 -33.83
N ASP A 690 -6.00 -2.53 -34.76
CA ASP A 690 -7.29 -1.90 -34.53
C ASP A 690 -8.00 -2.50 -33.30
N THR A 691 -8.90 -1.71 -32.72
CA THR A 691 -9.58 -2.08 -31.47
C THR A 691 -10.47 -3.34 -31.61
N GLU A 692 -10.91 -3.70 -32.82
CA GLU A 692 -11.76 -4.88 -33.04
C GLU A 692 -10.96 -6.18 -32.93
N HIS A 693 -9.69 -6.17 -33.32
CA HIS A 693 -8.82 -7.36 -33.36
C HIS A 693 -7.88 -7.51 -32.14
N MET A 694 -7.89 -6.58 -31.18
CA MET A 694 -7.00 -6.63 -30.00
C MET A 694 -7.09 -7.95 -29.22
N ASP A 695 -8.31 -8.44 -28.95
CA ASP A 695 -8.49 -9.67 -28.17
C ASP A 695 -8.04 -10.93 -28.94
N ASP A 696 -8.28 -10.95 -30.26
CA ASP A 696 -7.89 -12.07 -31.13
C ASP A 696 -6.36 -12.18 -31.23
N VAL A 697 -5.69 -11.05 -31.42
CA VAL A 697 -4.22 -10.97 -31.47
C VAL A 697 -3.61 -11.32 -30.11
N HIS A 698 -4.23 -10.90 -29.00
CA HIS A 698 -3.79 -11.30 -27.67
C HIS A 698 -3.84 -12.82 -27.47
N GLN A 699 -4.91 -13.48 -27.93
CA GLN A 699 -5.01 -14.94 -27.86
C GLN A 699 -4.03 -15.63 -28.80
N TRP A 700 -3.81 -15.10 -29.99
CA TRP A 700 -2.82 -15.63 -30.93
C TRP A 700 -1.39 -15.56 -30.35
N LEU A 701 -0.98 -14.42 -29.80
CA LEU A 701 0.34 -14.28 -29.15
C LEU A 701 0.50 -15.25 -27.98
N LYS A 702 -0.57 -15.44 -27.20
CA LYS A 702 -0.56 -16.41 -26.11
C LYS A 702 -0.29 -17.83 -26.63
N ASP A 703 -1.02 -18.28 -27.63
CA ASP A 703 -0.82 -19.59 -28.24
C ASP A 703 0.57 -19.72 -28.89
N TYR A 704 1.02 -18.69 -29.59
CA TYR A 704 2.32 -18.65 -30.25
C TYR A 704 3.48 -18.80 -29.25
N THR A 705 3.43 -18.06 -28.15
CA THR A 705 4.48 -18.06 -27.12
C THR A 705 4.39 -19.28 -26.18
N GLU A 706 3.24 -19.96 -26.08
CA GLU A 706 3.09 -21.19 -25.29
C GLU A 706 3.40 -22.46 -26.11
N ASN A 707 3.11 -22.48 -27.42
CA ASN A 707 3.12 -23.71 -28.22
C ASN A 707 4.03 -23.68 -29.46
N VAL A 708 4.38 -22.51 -30.01
CA VAL A 708 5.18 -22.41 -31.25
C VAL A 708 6.63 -22.04 -30.94
N GLN A 709 6.86 -20.87 -30.34
CA GLN A 709 8.18 -20.40 -29.93
C GLN A 709 8.18 -20.08 -28.45
N THR A 710 8.57 -21.07 -27.64
CA THR A 710 8.46 -21.04 -26.19
C THR A 710 9.47 -20.13 -25.49
N SER A 711 10.53 -19.71 -26.21
CA SER A 711 11.51 -18.73 -25.73
C SER A 711 10.96 -17.29 -25.73
N LEU A 712 9.97 -16.97 -26.57
CA LEU A 712 9.38 -15.63 -26.65
C LEU A 712 8.32 -15.42 -25.58
N ASP A 713 8.19 -14.17 -25.15
CA ASP A 713 7.13 -13.69 -24.26
C ASP A 713 6.62 -12.34 -24.75
N TYR A 714 5.51 -11.85 -24.20
CA TYR A 714 4.89 -10.62 -24.65
C TYR A 714 4.23 -9.80 -23.56
N VAL A 715 4.17 -8.48 -23.79
CA VAL A 715 3.40 -7.52 -23.02
C VAL A 715 2.25 -7.04 -23.88
N SER A 716 1.03 -7.07 -23.35
CA SER A 716 -0.16 -6.54 -24.03
C SER A 716 -0.88 -5.49 -23.20
N LYS A 717 -1.44 -4.47 -23.87
CA LYS A 717 -2.34 -3.51 -23.22
C LYS A 717 -3.58 -4.18 -22.63
N VAL A 718 -4.06 -5.29 -23.21
CA VAL A 718 -5.21 -6.06 -22.69
C VAL A 718 -4.91 -6.56 -21.27
N THR A 719 -3.76 -7.23 -21.07
CA THR A 719 -3.35 -7.72 -19.75
C THR A 719 -3.06 -6.59 -18.76
N LEU A 720 -2.49 -5.48 -19.23
CA LEU A 720 -2.25 -4.29 -18.40
C LEU A 720 -3.56 -3.60 -17.99
N GLN A 721 -4.59 -3.57 -18.85
CA GLN A 721 -5.92 -3.07 -18.51
C GLN A 721 -6.58 -3.91 -17.43
N GLU A 722 -6.48 -5.23 -17.49
CA GLU A 722 -6.99 -6.12 -16.43
C GLU A 722 -6.29 -5.85 -15.09
N THR A 723 -4.98 -5.70 -15.12
CA THR A 723 -4.15 -5.40 -13.94
C THR A 723 -4.53 -4.05 -13.33
N PHE A 724 -4.67 -3.01 -14.15
CA PHE A 724 -5.11 -1.68 -13.73
C PHE A 724 -6.57 -1.68 -13.23
N GLY A 725 -7.44 -2.44 -13.88
CA GLY A 725 -8.82 -2.68 -13.45
C GLY A 725 -8.89 -3.32 -12.05
N GLY A 726 -8.06 -4.33 -11.81
CA GLY A 726 -7.89 -4.96 -10.49
C GLY A 726 -7.44 -3.97 -9.42
N LEU A 727 -6.43 -3.14 -9.72
CA LEU A 727 -5.93 -2.08 -8.84
C LEU A 727 -7.04 -1.08 -8.47
N THR A 728 -7.77 -0.56 -9.45
CA THR A 728 -8.86 0.42 -9.21
C THR A 728 -10.03 -0.20 -8.44
N ALA A 729 -10.41 -1.44 -8.75
CA ALA A 729 -11.47 -2.17 -8.06
C ALA A 729 -11.14 -2.39 -6.57
N MET A 730 -9.87 -2.69 -6.25
CA MET A 730 -9.41 -2.84 -4.88
C MET A 730 -9.60 -1.56 -4.06
N TYR A 731 -9.09 -0.41 -4.52
CA TYR A 731 -9.24 0.86 -3.79
C TYR A 731 -10.72 1.23 -3.60
N ARG A 732 -11.57 0.94 -4.59
CA ARG A 732 -13.04 1.09 -4.47
C ARG A 732 -13.63 0.17 -3.41
N LEU A 733 -13.22 -1.10 -3.35
CA LEU A 733 -13.72 -2.07 -2.38
C LEU A 733 -13.31 -1.71 -0.94
N VAL A 734 -12.01 -1.51 -0.69
CA VAL A 734 -11.46 -1.21 0.63
C VAL A 734 -11.98 0.14 1.12
N GLY A 735 -11.84 1.19 0.30
CA GLY A 735 -12.34 2.51 0.63
C GLY A 735 -13.86 2.54 0.79
N GLY A 736 -14.60 1.84 -0.06
CA GLY A 736 -16.06 1.70 0.02
C GLY A 736 -16.53 1.04 1.31
N THR A 737 -15.88 -0.04 1.74
CA THR A 737 -16.23 -0.73 3.00
C THR A 737 -15.97 0.15 4.21
N LEU A 738 -14.83 0.85 4.27
CA LEU A 738 -14.53 1.80 5.34
C LEU A 738 -15.56 2.95 5.37
N CYS A 739 -15.92 3.49 4.20
CA CYS A 739 -16.95 4.51 4.08
C CYS A 739 -18.32 4.03 4.55
N ALA A 740 -18.71 2.80 4.22
CA ALA A 740 -19.97 2.21 4.66
C ALA A 740 -20.03 2.08 6.19
N ILE A 741 -18.93 1.64 6.83
CA ILE A 741 -18.86 1.53 8.29
C ILE A 741 -18.95 2.93 8.93
N LEU A 742 -18.22 3.92 8.42
CA LEU A 742 -18.29 5.31 8.94
C LEU A 742 -19.66 5.94 8.73
N ALA A 743 -20.32 5.68 7.60
CA ALA A 743 -21.68 6.14 7.36
C ALA A 743 -22.66 5.53 8.38
N LEU A 744 -22.55 4.24 8.68
CA LEU A 744 -23.35 3.57 9.71
C LEU A 744 -23.11 4.20 11.09
N ILE A 745 -21.85 4.51 11.43
CA ILE A 745 -21.48 5.22 12.65
C ILE A 745 -22.13 6.61 12.71
N GLY A 746 -22.08 7.37 11.62
CA GLY A 746 -22.72 8.69 11.50
C GLY A 746 -24.23 8.63 11.68
N ILE A 747 -24.90 7.68 11.03
CA ILE A 747 -26.35 7.47 11.14
C ILE A 747 -26.72 7.08 12.58
N LEU A 748 -25.98 6.16 13.21
CA LEU A 748 -26.23 5.76 14.59
C LEU A 748 -26.06 6.94 15.55
N ASN A 749 -25.05 7.78 15.34
CA ASN A 749 -24.86 9.02 16.07
C ASN A 749 -26.05 9.97 15.94
N PHE A 750 -26.60 10.10 14.75
CA PHE A 750 -27.78 10.90 14.49
C PHE A 750 -29.04 10.35 15.14
N ILE A 751 -29.31 9.04 15.03
CA ILE A 751 -30.46 8.38 15.68
C ILE A 751 -30.44 8.67 17.18
N ASN A 752 -29.30 8.44 17.82
CA ASN A 752 -29.12 8.64 19.26
C ASN A 752 -29.33 10.10 19.66
N SER A 753 -28.76 11.00 18.86
CA SER A 753 -28.94 12.44 19.03
C SER A 753 -30.41 12.83 18.92
N MET A 754 -31.13 12.40 17.88
CA MET A 754 -32.54 12.74 17.66
C MET A 754 -33.43 12.18 18.77
N MET A 755 -33.25 10.92 19.15
CA MET A 755 -34.00 10.30 20.24
C MET A 755 -33.84 11.08 21.54
N THR A 756 -32.62 11.51 21.87
CA THR A 756 -32.34 12.31 23.07
C THR A 756 -32.94 13.71 22.97
N SER A 757 -32.86 14.34 21.79
CA SER A 757 -33.49 15.63 21.52
C SER A 757 -34.99 15.58 21.81
N ILE A 758 -35.66 14.52 21.35
CA ILE A 758 -37.11 14.35 21.51
C ILE A 758 -37.45 14.03 22.97
N LEU A 759 -36.73 13.12 23.61
CA LEU A 759 -36.98 12.72 25.00
C LEU A 759 -36.79 13.89 25.98
N SER A 760 -35.72 14.67 25.83
CA SER A 760 -35.46 15.83 26.70
C SER A 760 -36.49 16.95 26.55
N ARG A 761 -37.17 17.05 25.40
CA ARG A 761 -38.21 18.04 25.11
C ARG A 761 -39.62 17.44 25.09
N CYS A 762 -39.80 16.22 25.58
CA CYS A 762 -41.10 15.54 25.52
C CYS A 762 -42.19 16.35 26.23
N ARG A 763 -41.87 16.95 27.39
CA ARG A 763 -42.78 17.84 28.13
C ARG A 763 -43.09 19.13 27.37
N GLU A 764 -42.07 19.78 26.80
CA GLU A 764 -42.24 20.99 25.97
C GLU A 764 -43.15 20.71 24.78
N ILE A 765 -42.93 19.60 24.08
CA ILE A 765 -43.75 19.16 22.95
C ILE A 765 -45.18 18.85 23.41
N ALA A 766 -45.36 18.15 24.53
CA ALA A 766 -46.68 17.86 25.10
C ALA A 766 -47.44 19.15 25.47
N MET A 767 -46.76 20.13 26.09
CA MET A 767 -47.35 21.44 26.40
C MET A 767 -47.75 22.20 25.12
N LEU A 768 -46.90 22.22 24.10
CA LEU A 768 -47.23 22.84 22.81
C LEU A 768 -48.43 22.15 22.14
N GLN A 769 -48.55 20.83 22.27
CA GLN A 769 -49.72 20.08 21.78
C GLN A 769 -51.00 20.43 22.55
N SER A 770 -50.92 20.61 23.87
CA SER A 770 -52.04 21.06 24.70
C SER A 770 -52.50 22.49 24.38
N VAL A 771 -51.59 23.36 23.92
CA VAL A 771 -51.88 24.74 23.52
C VAL A 771 -52.41 24.82 22.07
N GLY A 772 -52.39 23.71 21.30
CA GLY A 772 -53.00 23.62 19.97
C GLY A 772 -52.05 23.24 18.83
N MET A 773 -50.78 22.91 19.09
CA MET A 773 -49.86 22.44 18.06
C MET A 773 -50.22 21.04 17.56
N THR A 774 -50.47 20.90 16.26
CA THR A 774 -50.84 19.61 15.66
C THR A 774 -49.66 18.63 15.61
N GLY A 775 -49.94 17.32 15.62
CA GLY A 775 -48.90 16.29 15.45
C GLY A 775 -48.14 16.40 14.12
N ARG A 776 -48.76 16.96 13.07
CA ARG A 776 -48.08 17.27 11.79
C ARG A 776 -47.04 18.38 11.98
N GLN A 777 -47.37 19.47 12.68
CA GLN A 777 -46.44 20.56 12.97
C GLN A 777 -45.25 20.11 13.84
N VAL A 778 -45.45 19.19 14.80
CA VAL A 778 -44.36 18.57 15.56
C VAL A 778 -43.42 17.80 14.62
N ARG A 779 -43.97 16.96 13.73
CA ARG A 779 -43.17 16.19 12.77
C ARG A 779 -42.37 17.10 11.85
N THR A 780 -42.99 18.14 11.29
CA THR A 780 -42.30 19.12 10.43
C THR A 780 -41.15 19.80 11.18
N THR A 781 -41.35 20.18 12.44
CA THR A 781 -40.29 20.77 13.27
C THR A 781 -39.10 19.80 13.45
N LEU A 782 -39.39 18.52 13.74
CA LEU A 782 -38.36 17.49 13.93
C LEU A 782 -37.64 17.12 12.62
N ILE A 783 -38.35 17.11 11.48
CA ILE A 783 -37.76 16.90 10.15
C ILE A 783 -36.81 18.06 9.83
N CYS A 784 -37.24 19.31 10.02
CA CYS A 784 -36.38 20.48 9.80
C CYS A 784 -35.16 20.50 10.71
N GLU A 785 -35.28 20.02 11.96
CA GLU A 785 -34.13 19.83 12.85
C GLU A 785 -33.17 18.78 12.27
N GLY A 786 -33.69 17.63 11.83
CA GLY A 786 -32.94 16.54 11.20
C GLY A 786 -32.17 16.99 9.96
N VAL A 787 -32.87 17.59 9.00
CA VAL A 787 -32.32 18.16 7.77
C VAL A 787 -31.26 19.23 8.09
N GLY A 788 -31.46 20.04 9.14
CA GLY A 788 -30.46 21.01 9.57
C GLY A 788 -29.12 20.38 9.97
N TYR A 789 -29.10 19.19 10.59
CA TYR A 789 -27.85 18.46 10.84
C TYR A 789 -27.20 17.98 9.54
N ALA A 790 -27.98 17.49 8.57
CA ALA A 790 -27.45 17.06 7.28
C ALA A 790 -26.85 18.24 6.50
N VAL A 791 -27.56 19.37 6.40
CA VAL A 791 -27.07 20.57 5.69
C VAL A 791 -25.77 21.09 6.30
N LEU A 792 -25.71 21.24 7.63
CA LEU A 792 -24.49 21.65 8.31
C LEU A 792 -23.35 20.64 8.14
N GLY A 793 -23.67 19.33 8.17
CA GLY A 793 -22.75 18.24 7.91
C GLY A 793 -22.17 18.30 6.49
N THR A 794 -23.01 18.50 5.48
CA THR A 794 -22.59 18.67 4.08
C THR A 794 -21.72 19.90 3.88
N ILE A 795 -22.07 21.05 4.48
CA ILE A 795 -21.22 22.26 4.40
C ILE A 795 -19.83 21.98 4.99
N CYS A 796 -19.77 21.33 6.15
CA CYS A 796 -18.51 20.93 6.76
C CYS A 796 -17.77 19.91 5.87
N ALA A 797 -18.48 18.95 5.27
CA ALA A 797 -17.93 17.94 4.39
C ALA A 797 -17.31 18.57 3.14
N VAL A 798 -17.97 19.53 2.49
CA VAL A 798 -17.46 20.23 1.31
C VAL A 798 -16.15 20.95 1.65
N ALA A 799 -16.12 21.72 2.74
CA ALA A 799 -14.92 22.43 3.17
C ALA A 799 -13.76 21.46 3.49
N LEU A 800 -14.02 20.43 4.28
CA LEU A 800 -13.01 19.45 4.67
C LEU A 800 -12.56 18.56 3.49
N SER A 801 -13.46 18.21 2.57
CA SER A 801 -13.13 17.42 1.38
C SER A 801 -12.28 18.23 0.40
N GLY A 802 -12.56 19.53 0.26
CA GLY A 802 -11.71 20.44 -0.52
C GLY A 802 -10.28 20.48 0.03
N ILE A 803 -10.13 20.64 1.35
CA ILE A 803 -8.82 20.62 2.01
C ILE A 803 -8.14 19.26 1.84
N ALA A 804 -8.84 18.16 2.10
CA ALA A 804 -8.30 16.81 2.00
C ALA A 804 -7.88 16.46 0.56
N CYS A 805 -8.64 16.89 -0.44
CA CYS A 805 -8.33 16.64 -1.86
C CYS A 805 -7.10 17.45 -2.33
N MET A 806 -6.94 18.68 -1.84
CA MET A 806 -5.79 19.53 -2.20
C MET A 806 -4.51 19.15 -1.46
N THR A 807 -4.62 18.58 -0.26
CA THR A 807 -3.48 18.19 0.58
C THR A 807 -3.24 16.69 0.48
N ILE A 808 -3.98 15.89 1.24
CA ILE A 808 -3.78 14.43 1.41
C ILE A 808 -3.80 13.68 0.07
N VAL A 809 -4.87 13.83 -0.72
CA VAL A 809 -5.03 13.07 -1.99
C VAL A 809 -3.92 13.44 -2.97
N ARG A 810 -3.57 14.72 -3.05
CA ARG A 810 -2.51 15.21 -3.94
C ARG A 810 -1.13 14.72 -3.49
N THR A 811 -0.81 14.81 -2.21
CA THR A 811 0.50 14.35 -1.70
C THR A 811 0.66 12.85 -1.83
N MET A 812 -0.39 12.07 -1.58
CA MET A 812 -0.35 10.61 -1.78
C MET A 812 -0.18 10.26 -3.25
N GLY A 813 -0.84 10.99 -4.15
CA GLY A 813 -0.75 10.75 -5.58
C GLY A 813 0.58 11.15 -6.22
N ASN A 814 1.27 12.16 -5.69
CA ASN A 814 2.56 12.61 -6.22
C ASN A 814 3.66 11.53 -6.13
N GLU A 815 3.51 10.54 -5.25
CA GLU A 815 4.44 9.41 -5.11
C GLU A 815 4.23 8.34 -6.20
N LEU A 816 3.17 8.47 -7.03
CA LEU A 816 2.81 7.49 -8.06
C LEU A 816 2.98 8.09 -9.46
N SER A 817 3.80 7.47 -10.31
CA SER A 817 4.03 7.91 -11.70
C SER A 817 2.74 7.98 -12.52
N TYR A 818 1.80 7.05 -12.26
CA TYR A 818 0.52 6.91 -12.94
C TYR A 818 -0.62 7.78 -12.38
N PHE A 819 -0.32 8.80 -11.59
CA PHE A 819 -1.33 9.66 -10.99
C PHE A 819 -1.50 10.99 -11.73
N THR A 820 -2.71 11.28 -12.21
CA THR A 820 -3.13 12.60 -12.68
C THR A 820 -4.13 13.21 -11.72
N TRP A 821 -3.69 14.17 -10.91
CA TRP A 821 -4.55 14.78 -9.89
C TRP A 821 -5.80 15.43 -10.50
N ARG A 822 -6.98 14.91 -10.14
CA ARG A 822 -8.29 15.44 -10.54
C ARG A 822 -9.07 15.89 -9.31
N PHE A 823 -9.35 17.20 -9.24
CA PHE A 823 -10.17 17.75 -8.17
C PHE A 823 -11.66 17.40 -8.38
N THR A 824 -12.30 16.77 -7.40
CA THR A 824 -13.72 16.44 -7.46
C THR A 824 -14.41 16.51 -6.09
N LEU A 825 -15.65 16.97 -6.10
CA LEU A 825 -16.57 17.01 -4.95
C LEU A 825 -17.93 16.37 -5.28
N TRP A 826 -18.05 15.75 -6.45
CA TRP A 826 -19.30 15.15 -6.93
C TRP A 826 -19.87 14.06 -5.99
N PRO A 827 -19.05 13.16 -5.40
CA PRO A 827 -19.54 12.18 -4.44
C PRO A 827 -20.25 12.79 -3.23
N VAL A 828 -19.78 13.93 -2.73
CA VAL A 828 -20.40 14.63 -1.59
C VAL A 828 -21.81 15.10 -1.96
N ALA A 829 -21.98 15.64 -3.16
CA ALA A 829 -23.28 16.08 -3.66
C ALA A 829 -24.25 14.91 -3.80
N LEU A 830 -23.83 13.81 -4.44
CA LEU A 830 -24.65 12.61 -4.62
C LEU A 830 -25.06 11.98 -3.28
N CYS A 831 -24.12 11.82 -2.34
CA CYS A 831 -24.40 11.20 -1.04
C CYS A 831 -25.17 12.11 -0.07
N THR A 832 -25.28 13.41 -0.37
CA THR A 832 -26.14 14.31 0.42
C THR A 832 -27.63 13.98 0.22
N LEU A 833 -28.05 13.49 -0.95
CA LEU A 833 -29.45 13.11 -1.21
C LEU A 833 -29.96 11.98 -0.29
N PRO A 834 -29.31 10.80 -0.22
CA PRO A 834 -29.72 9.76 0.71
C PRO A 834 -29.56 10.20 2.18
N LEU A 835 -28.56 11.03 2.50
CA LEU A 835 -28.39 11.58 3.84
C LEU A 835 -29.58 12.47 4.25
N LEU A 836 -30.08 13.31 3.36
CA LEU A 836 -31.27 14.13 3.58
C LEU A 836 -32.52 13.25 3.77
N ALA A 837 -32.66 12.19 2.97
CA ALA A 837 -33.76 11.23 3.12
C ALA A 837 -33.72 10.54 4.50
N VAL A 838 -32.56 10.04 4.92
CA VAL A 838 -32.35 9.39 6.21
C VAL A 838 -32.62 10.36 7.37
N THR A 839 -32.14 11.61 7.28
CA THR A 839 -32.33 12.62 8.32
C THR A 839 -33.74 13.20 8.39
N ALA A 840 -34.54 13.08 7.31
CA ALA A 840 -35.97 13.37 7.34
C ALA A 840 -36.80 12.19 7.89
N LEU A 841 -36.42 10.95 7.57
CA LEU A 841 -37.17 9.74 7.96
C LEU A 841 -37.04 9.40 9.45
N ILE A 842 -35.81 9.37 9.98
CA ILE A 842 -35.52 8.94 11.36
C ILE A 842 -36.30 9.74 12.41
N PRO A 843 -36.38 11.09 12.36
CA PRO A 843 -37.16 11.86 13.33
C PRO A 843 -38.63 11.44 13.37
N VAL A 844 -39.22 11.07 12.23
CA VAL A 844 -40.61 10.61 12.14
C VAL A 844 -40.76 9.24 12.82
N ILE A 845 -39.82 8.33 12.60
CA ILE A 845 -39.80 7.01 13.26
C ILE A 845 -39.68 7.17 14.77
N CYS A 846 -38.72 7.97 15.24
CA CYS A 846 -38.51 8.24 16.67
C CYS A 846 -39.77 8.87 17.30
N TYR A 847 -40.39 9.83 16.61
CA TYR A 847 -41.63 10.45 17.08
C TYR A 847 -42.78 9.45 17.16
N LYS A 848 -42.97 8.59 16.14
CA LYS A 848 -44.03 7.57 16.12
C LYS A 848 -43.89 6.58 17.27
N TYR A 849 -42.66 6.20 17.63
CA TYR A 849 -42.38 5.33 18.76
C TYR A 849 -42.80 5.98 20.09
N ILE A 850 -42.45 7.26 20.29
CA ILE A 850 -42.74 7.99 21.53
C ILE A 850 -44.23 8.41 21.61
N SER A 851 -44.88 8.70 20.48
CA SER A 851 -46.26 9.14 20.45
C SER A 851 -47.30 8.04 20.73
N ARG A 852 -46.87 6.78 20.92
CA ARG A 852 -47.76 5.67 21.33
C ARG A 852 -48.34 5.86 22.73
N GLN A 853 -47.70 6.66 23.57
CA GLN A 853 -48.18 7.02 24.90
C GLN A 853 -49.08 8.25 24.84
N THR A 854 -50.09 8.30 25.72
CA THR A 854 -51.03 9.43 25.80
C THR A 854 -50.30 10.72 26.20
N VAL A 855 -50.89 11.88 25.89
CA VAL A 855 -50.31 13.19 26.27
C VAL A 855 -50.18 13.30 27.80
N VAL A 856 -51.14 12.75 28.54
CA VAL A 856 -51.14 12.71 30.01
C VAL A 856 -50.03 11.81 30.56
N GLU A 857 -49.82 10.62 29.97
CA GLU A 857 -48.68 9.76 30.34
C GLU A 857 -47.33 10.41 30.03
N ARG A 858 -47.22 11.13 28.91
CA ARG A 858 -46.00 11.87 28.54
C ARG A 858 -45.72 13.04 29.48
N LEU A 859 -46.76 13.68 30.03
CA LEU A 859 -46.64 14.70 31.08
C LEU A 859 -46.24 14.08 32.44
N ARG A 860 -46.80 12.90 32.77
CA ARG A 860 -46.50 12.16 34.03
C ARG A 860 -45.15 11.44 34.04
N MET A 861 -44.62 10.98 32.91
CA MET A 861 -43.28 10.36 32.84
C MET A 861 -42.12 11.30 33.21
N ALA A 862 -42.40 12.59 33.38
CA ALA A 862 -41.44 13.60 33.82
C ALA A 862 -41.59 14.00 35.30
N GLU A 863 -42.55 13.45 36.05
CA GLU A 863 -42.55 13.47 37.52
C GLU A 863 -41.66 12.34 38.03
#